data_AF-A0A5D2YTA4-F1
#
_entry.id   AF-A0A5D2YTA4-F1
#
_cell.length_a   1.000
_cell.length_b   1.000
_cell.length_c   1.000
_cell.angle_alpha   90.00
_cell.angle_beta   90.00
_cell.angle_gamma   90.00
#
_symmetry.space_group_name_H-M   'P 1'
#
loop_
_entity.id
_entity.type
_entity.pdbx_description
1 polymer ?
#
loop_
_entity_poly.entity_id
_entity_poly.type
_entity_poly.pdbx_seq_one_letter_code
_entity_poly.pdbx_strand_id
1 'polypeptide(L)'
;MQIENEYGMVEAAFRDKGPPYLRWAAEMAVGLQTGVPWVMCKQNNAPDPVINACNGRRCGETFPGPNSPNKPAIWTENWTSFYQVYGDEPDIRSAEDIAFHVALFIAKKGSYVNYYMYHGGTNFGRTAAAYLLTSYYDQAPLDEYGLFRQPKWGHLKELHAAIKFCLNPMLSGVYTSMALGKSQEAFVYRGNSVDCAAFLVNNDTRKTVVVTFQDSLYELPPKSISILPDCKTVAFNTAKLSTQYNTRAVETSKKLDSIVKWEEYKETIPTFDDTSLRADMLLEHMNTTKDNSDYLWYTFRFQNDFSDAEYVLNVTSSAHVLHAFVNGSFVGSTHGSFKTKTPILEIKITLNKGTNYISLLSGMVGLPDSGAYLERRVAGINTVKVKGEHEIKDFTRYSWGYQVGLLGEKLQVYTDSGSNKVKWNTYGSSTHQRLTWYRTLFDAPAGKDPVTLNLESMGKGEAWINGQSIGRYWVSFLTPKGIPSQTRYNVPRSFLKRTDNLLIILEEENGYPLGISIDTISITKVCGHVSESHLPPVISWQGQNKTEHNNSKKHHGRRPKVQLQCPPGRNISRILFASYGNPTGDCENNVIGSCHSFTSLPTIEEACMGKRICTIPVWSKKFGNDPCPGIPKTLLVDAQCT
;
A
#
# COMPACT_ATOMS: atom_id res chain seq x y z
N MET A 1 24.24 -4.49 -4.68
CA MET A 1 23.35 -4.34 -5.85
C MET A 1 22.51 -5.60 -6.04
N GLN A 2 21.35 -5.54 -6.69
CA GLN A 2 20.58 -6.73 -7.06
C GLN A 2 20.58 -6.87 -8.59
N ILE A 3 20.84 -8.07 -9.09
CA ILE A 3 20.63 -8.42 -10.50
C ILE A 3 19.42 -9.34 -10.59
N GLU A 4 18.57 -9.13 -11.59
CA GLU A 4 17.29 -9.83 -11.72
C GLU A 4 16.33 -9.64 -10.52
N ASN A 5 15.11 -10.16 -10.62
CA ASN A 5 14.16 -10.17 -9.51
C ASN A 5 13.27 -11.42 -9.50
N GLU A 6 13.41 -12.21 -8.44
CA GLU A 6 12.68 -13.47 -8.24
C GLU A 6 12.73 -14.46 -9.43
N TYR A 7 13.80 -14.44 -10.22
CA TYR A 7 13.93 -15.26 -11.44
C TYR A 7 13.77 -16.77 -11.17
N GLY A 8 14.20 -17.25 -10.00
CA GLY A 8 14.04 -18.65 -9.59
C GLY A 8 12.57 -19.11 -9.54
N MET A 9 11.61 -18.18 -9.45
CA MET A 9 10.17 -18.48 -9.53
C MET A 9 9.72 -18.80 -10.96
N VAL A 10 10.46 -18.36 -11.98
CA VAL A 10 10.12 -18.53 -13.42
C VAL A 10 11.17 -19.32 -14.20
N GLU A 11 12.36 -19.55 -13.65
CA GLU A 11 13.49 -20.25 -14.29
C GLU A 11 13.04 -21.58 -14.91
N ALA A 12 12.28 -22.39 -14.16
CA ALA A 12 11.80 -23.69 -14.60
C ALA A 12 10.92 -23.62 -15.87
N ALA A 13 10.21 -22.51 -16.09
CA ALA A 13 9.39 -22.34 -17.28
C ALA A 13 10.24 -22.31 -18.56
N PHE A 14 11.52 -21.91 -18.47
CA PHE A 14 12.46 -21.80 -19.58
C PHE A 14 13.28 -23.07 -19.83
N ARG A 15 13.09 -24.13 -19.02
CA ARG A 15 13.75 -25.44 -19.17
C ARG A 15 15.27 -25.28 -19.31
N ASP A 16 15.87 -25.91 -20.31
CA ASP A 16 17.32 -25.93 -20.56
C ASP A 16 17.93 -24.54 -20.81
N LYS A 17 17.11 -23.52 -21.10
CA LYS A 17 17.57 -22.13 -21.30
C LYS A 17 17.63 -21.33 -20.00
N GLY A 18 16.94 -21.75 -18.94
CA GLY A 18 16.89 -21.03 -17.66
C GLY A 18 18.26 -20.99 -16.96
N PRO A 19 18.87 -22.15 -16.67
CA PRO A 19 20.15 -22.18 -15.96
C PRO A 19 21.32 -21.47 -16.69
N PRO A 20 21.48 -21.56 -18.02
CA PRO A 20 22.47 -20.77 -18.75
C PRO A 20 22.24 -19.26 -18.61
N TYR A 21 20.99 -18.79 -18.66
CA TYR A 21 20.66 -17.38 -18.46
C TYR A 21 21.03 -16.91 -17.04
N LEU A 22 20.68 -17.69 -16.01
CA LEU A 22 21.04 -17.41 -14.62
C LEU A 22 22.56 -17.20 -14.46
N ARG A 23 23.37 -18.11 -15.03
CA ARG A 23 24.84 -18.00 -14.98
C ARG A 23 25.34 -16.76 -15.71
N TRP A 24 24.85 -16.52 -16.92
CA TRP A 24 25.20 -15.34 -17.71
C TRP A 24 24.87 -14.04 -16.97
N ALA A 25 23.68 -13.93 -16.38
CA ALA A 25 23.23 -12.72 -15.68
C ALA A 25 24.11 -12.45 -14.45
N ALA A 26 24.44 -13.49 -13.68
CA ALA A 26 25.35 -13.39 -12.55
C ALA A 26 26.78 -12.99 -12.97
N GLU A 27 27.34 -13.66 -13.99
CA GLU A 27 28.68 -13.37 -14.52
C GLU A 27 28.77 -11.95 -15.08
N MET A 28 27.77 -11.51 -15.85
CA MET A 28 27.70 -10.16 -16.40
C MET A 28 27.69 -9.12 -15.28
N ALA A 29 26.81 -9.27 -14.28
CA ALA A 29 26.69 -8.31 -13.19
C ALA A 29 27.99 -8.21 -12.37
N VAL A 30 28.61 -9.34 -12.05
CA VAL A 30 29.89 -9.40 -11.33
C VAL A 30 31.02 -8.78 -12.17
N GLY A 31 31.02 -9.03 -13.48
CA GLY A 31 31.99 -8.48 -14.44
C GLY A 31 31.98 -6.96 -14.57
N LEU A 32 30.91 -6.28 -14.13
CA LEU A 32 30.87 -4.81 -14.05
C LEU A 32 31.76 -4.23 -12.94
N GLN A 33 32.32 -5.06 -12.06
CA GLN A 33 33.31 -4.66 -11.04
C GLN A 33 32.88 -3.44 -10.20
N THR A 34 31.63 -3.43 -9.74
CA THR A 34 31.03 -2.30 -8.99
C THR A 34 31.66 -2.02 -7.62
N GLY A 35 32.54 -2.90 -7.13
CA GLY A 35 33.19 -2.78 -5.82
C GLY A 35 32.32 -3.18 -4.62
N VAL A 36 31.08 -3.61 -4.83
CA VAL A 36 30.14 -4.03 -3.77
C VAL A 36 29.46 -5.37 -4.11
N PRO A 37 28.97 -6.15 -3.11
CA PRO A 37 28.32 -7.43 -3.37
C PRO A 37 27.06 -7.35 -4.23
N TRP A 38 26.82 -8.43 -4.98
CA TRP A 38 25.60 -8.68 -5.75
C TRP A 38 24.67 -9.66 -5.03
N VAL A 39 23.37 -9.46 -5.21
CA VAL A 39 22.30 -10.26 -4.62
C VAL A 39 21.33 -10.74 -5.70
N MET A 40 20.73 -11.91 -5.51
CA MET A 40 19.56 -12.40 -6.25
C MET A 40 18.51 -12.90 -5.27
N CYS A 41 17.31 -12.30 -5.28
CA CYS A 41 16.20 -12.73 -4.44
C CYS A 41 15.48 -13.95 -5.03
N LYS A 42 14.96 -14.84 -4.16
CA LYS A 42 14.30 -16.12 -4.52
C LYS A 42 15.12 -17.03 -5.45
N GLN A 43 16.45 -16.93 -5.42
CA GLN A 43 17.33 -17.72 -6.28
C GLN A 43 18.23 -18.65 -5.45
N ASN A 44 17.73 -19.81 -5.04
CA ASN A 44 18.47 -20.72 -4.15
C ASN A 44 19.80 -21.23 -4.74
N ASN A 45 19.92 -21.33 -6.06
CA ASN A 45 21.11 -21.75 -6.80
C ASN A 45 21.93 -20.57 -7.37
N ALA A 46 21.83 -19.36 -6.80
CA ALA A 46 22.62 -18.19 -7.23
C ALA A 46 24.13 -18.50 -7.27
N PRO A 47 24.80 -18.35 -8.44
CA PRO A 47 26.23 -18.65 -8.59
C PRO A 47 27.13 -17.77 -7.71
N ASP A 48 28.26 -18.29 -7.27
CA ASP A 48 29.27 -17.47 -6.57
C ASP A 48 29.82 -16.38 -7.50
N PRO A 49 30.13 -15.16 -6.98
CA PRO A 49 30.02 -14.72 -5.58
C PRO A 49 28.65 -14.12 -5.18
N VAL A 50 27.60 -14.28 -6.00
CA VAL A 50 26.29 -13.63 -5.79
C VAL A 50 25.53 -14.24 -4.61
N ILE A 51 24.96 -13.40 -3.74
CA ILE A 51 24.27 -13.82 -2.52
C ILE A 51 22.80 -14.14 -2.84
N ASN A 52 22.32 -15.33 -2.47
CA ASN A 52 20.89 -15.64 -2.55
C ASN A 52 20.12 -15.00 -1.38
N ALA A 53 18.98 -14.40 -1.67
CA ALA A 53 18.14 -13.71 -0.69
C ALA A 53 16.73 -14.27 -0.59
N CYS A 54 16.09 -14.03 0.55
CA CYS A 54 14.70 -14.37 0.79
C CYS A 54 13.75 -13.17 0.56
N ASN A 55 12.57 -13.47 0.02
CA ASN A 55 11.41 -12.57 -0.03
C ASN A 55 10.19 -13.26 0.60
N GLY A 56 9.29 -12.48 1.20
CA GLY A 56 8.03 -12.95 1.74
C GLY A 56 7.73 -12.37 3.12
N ARG A 57 6.68 -12.87 3.78
CA ARG A 57 6.31 -12.44 5.14
C ARG A 57 7.13 -13.11 6.25
N ARG A 58 7.64 -14.32 6.01
CA ARG A 58 8.04 -15.25 7.09
C ARG A 58 9.42 -15.86 6.88
N CYS A 59 10.38 -15.14 6.31
CA CYS A 59 11.71 -15.70 6.04
C CYS A 59 12.44 -16.22 7.29
N GLY A 60 12.14 -15.72 8.51
CA GLY A 60 12.64 -16.32 9.76
C GLY A 60 12.17 -17.76 10.04
N GLU A 61 11.10 -18.20 9.37
CA GLU A 61 10.60 -19.58 9.40
C GLU A 61 10.89 -20.32 8.09
N THR A 62 10.73 -19.66 6.94
CA THR A 62 10.67 -20.34 5.64
C THR A 62 11.97 -20.30 4.84
N PHE A 63 12.95 -19.46 5.22
CA PHE A 63 14.20 -19.38 4.47
C PHE A 63 15.13 -20.53 4.87
N PRO A 64 15.57 -21.39 3.93
CA PRO A 64 16.49 -22.47 4.23
C PRO A 64 17.90 -21.98 4.61
N GLY A 65 18.24 -20.74 4.26
CA GLY A 65 19.54 -20.13 4.51
C GLY A 65 20.30 -19.79 3.21
N PRO A 66 21.48 -19.19 3.35
CA PRO A 66 22.36 -18.93 2.22
C PRO A 66 22.82 -20.25 1.58
N ASN A 67 23.05 -20.23 0.28
CA ASN A 67 23.44 -21.41 -0.50
C ASN A 67 24.93 -21.77 -0.38
N SER A 68 25.68 -21.05 0.46
CA SER A 68 27.07 -21.30 0.82
C SER A 68 27.30 -20.81 2.25
N PRO A 69 28.12 -21.50 3.06
CA PRO A 69 28.45 -21.07 4.42
C PRO A 69 29.21 -19.73 4.47
N ASN A 70 29.82 -19.32 3.36
CA ASN A 70 30.57 -18.06 3.25
C ASN A 70 29.70 -16.86 2.86
N LYS A 71 28.38 -17.05 2.75
CA LYS A 71 27.43 -15.99 2.39
C LYS A 71 26.54 -15.62 3.58
N PRO A 72 26.18 -14.34 3.74
CA PRO A 72 25.26 -13.92 4.79
C PRO A 72 23.82 -14.33 4.47
N ALA A 73 23.02 -14.60 5.51
CA ALA A 73 21.58 -14.72 5.38
C ALA A 73 20.94 -13.33 5.29
N ILE A 74 20.27 -13.04 4.16
CA ILE A 74 19.67 -11.73 3.89
C ILE A 74 18.21 -11.86 3.43
N TRP A 75 17.37 -10.93 3.89
CA TRP A 75 15.95 -10.83 3.59
C TRP A 75 15.68 -9.51 2.85
N THR A 76 15.57 -9.59 1.53
CA THR A 76 15.44 -8.42 0.63
C THR A 76 14.03 -7.84 0.62
N GLU A 77 12.99 -8.64 0.86
CA GLU A 77 11.62 -8.13 0.93
C GLU A 77 10.81 -8.76 2.07
N ASN A 78 10.77 -8.07 3.21
CA ASN A 78 9.83 -8.35 4.29
C ASN A 78 8.52 -7.62 4.03
N TRP A 79 7.53 -8.35 3.51
CA TRP A 79 6.26 -7.75 3.09
C TRP A 79 5.48 -7.16 4.28
N THR A 80 5.42 -5.83 4.41
CA THR A 80 4.79 -5.13 5.55
C THR A 80 3.25 -5.09 5.48
N SER A 81 2.71 -5.51 4.35
CA SER A 81 1.29 -5.63 3.97
C SER A 81 1.28 -6.43 2.64
N PHE A 82 0.37 -6.13 1.72
CA PHE A 82 0.38 -6.56 0.33
C PHE A 82 -0.09 -5.40 -0.56
N TYR A 83 0.28 -5.41 -1.83
CA TYR A 83 -0.28 -4.46 -2.78
C TYR A 83 -1.80 -4.68 -2.91
N GLN A 84 -2.50 -3.63 -3.30
CA GLN A 84 -3.94 -3.66 -3.52
C GLN A 84 -4.23 -3.40 -4.99
N VAL A 85 -5.30 -4.01 -5.48
CA VAL A 85 -5.82 -3.82 -6.83
C VAL A 85 -7.24 -3.26 -6.75
N TYR A 86 -7.71 -2.62 -7.81
CA TYR A 86 -9.10 -2.16 -7.89
C TYR A 86 -10.06 -3.35 -7.70
N GLY A 87 -11.06 -3.16 -6.84
CA GLY A 87 -12.06 -4.17 -6.47
C GLY A 87 -11.66 -5.08 -5.30
N ASP A 88 -10.43 -5.00 -4.78
CA ASP A 88 -9.99 -5.78 -3.61
C ASP A 88 -10.00 -4.94 -2.32
N GLU A 89 -9.98 -5.64 -1.18
CA GLU A 89 -9.88 -5.09 0.17
C GLU A 89 -8.40 -5.03 0.64
N PRO A 90 -8.05 -4.12 1.57
CA PRO A 90 -6.70 -4.02 2.09
C PRO A 90 -6.28 -5.25 2.93
N ASP A 91 -5.12 -5.84 2.62
CA ASP A 91 -4.50 -6.89 3.44
C ASP A 91 -3.60 -6.28 4.53
N ILE A 92 -4.08 -6.33 5.78
CA ILE A 92 -3.41 -5.71 6.92
C ILE A 92 -2.53 -6.74 7.65
N ARG A 93 -1.24 -6.41 7.79
CA ARG A 93 -0.29 -7.15 8.61
C ARG A 93 0.04 -6.37 9.89
N SER A 94 -0.09 -7.00 11.05
CA SER A 94 0.13 -6.37 12.36
C SER A 94 1.60 -6.04 12.62
N ALA A 95 1.86 -5.13 13.56
CA ALA A 95 3.21 -4.73 13.93
C ALA A 95 3.96 -5.87 14.63
N GLU A 96 3.23 -6.63 15.45
CA GLU A 96 3.70 -7.75 16.26
C GLU A 96 4.15 -8.92 15.38
N ASP A 97 3.39 -9.25 14.33
CA ASP A 97 3.75 -10.30 13.38
C ASP A 97 5.03 -9.94 12.60
N ILE A 98 5.12 -8.70 12.12
CA ILE A 98 6.34 -8.21 11.45
C ILE A 98 7.51 -8.29 12.44
N ALA A 99 7.35 -7.79 13.67
CA ALA A 99 8.39 -7.79 14.68
C ALA A 99 8.85 -9.22 15.03
N PHE A 100 7.90 -10.16 15.17
CA PHE A 100 8.18 -11.57 15.45
C PHE A 100 9.06 -12.18 14.36
N HIS A 101 8.67 -12.07 13.10
CA HIS A 101 9.43 -12.70 12.02
C HIS A 101 10.80 -12.03 11.79
N VAL A 102 10.90 -10.71 11.98
CA VAL A 102 12.20 -10.01 11.93
C VAL A 102 13.11 -10.47 13.06
N ALA A 103 12.62 -10.48 14.30
CA ALA A 103 13.39 -10.93 15.44
C ALA A 103 13.81 -12.39 15.29
N LEU A 104 12.94 -13.27 14.78
CA LEU A 104 13.26 -14.68 14.54
C LEU A 104 14.34 -14.85 13.47
N PHE A 105 14.23 -14.12 12.36
CA PHE A 105 15.22 -14.16 11.29
C PHE A 105 16.59 -13.74 11.82
N ILE A 106 16.65 -12.65 12.58
CA ILE A 106 17.88 -12.13 13.19
C ILE A 106 18.44 -13.09 14.25
N ALA A 107 17.58 -13.64 15.10
CA ALA A 107 17.97 -14.63 16.11
C ALA A 107 18.66 -15.84 15.46
N LYS A 108 18.19 -16.27 14.28
CA LYS A 108 18.77 -17.35 13.46
C LYS A 108 19.87 -16.90 12.49
N LYS A 109 20.75 -15.98 12.91
CA LYS A 109 21.89 -15.45 12.15
C LYS A 109 21.55 -14.62 10.91
N GLY A 110 20.31 -14.15 10.80
CA GLY A 110 19.91 -13.17 9.79
C GLY A 110 20.64 -11.84 10.01
N SER A 111 21.25 -11.32 8.95
CA SER A 111 22.16 -10.16 9.03
C SER A 111 21.66 -8.92 8.27
N TYR A 112 20.61 -9.08 7.46
CA TYR A 112 19.99 -8.00 6.70
C TYR A 112 18.49 -8.25 6.56
N VAL A 113 17.68 -7.23 6.87
CA VAL A 113 16.23 -7.24 6.65
C VAL A 113 15.82 -5.92 6.04
N ASN A 114 15.14 -5.97 4.91
CA ASN A 114 14.54 -4.82 4.26
C ASN A 114 13.01 -4.91 4.28
N TYR A 115 12.34 -3.83 4.68
CA TYR A 115 10.88 -3.76 4.72
C TYR A 115 10.33 -3.39 3.35
N TYR A 116 9.54 -4.27 2.75
CA TYR A 116 8.87 -4.04 1.48
C TYR A 116 7.35 -3.89 1.72
N MET A 117 6.78 -2.70 1.83
CA MET A 117 7.44 -1.39 1.77
C MET A 117 7.62 -0.79 3.15
N TYR A 118 8.67 0.01 3.31
CA TYR A 118 8.78 0.94 4.43
C TYR A 118 7.92 2.19 4.19
N HIS A 119 7.97 2.72 2.96
CA HIS A 119 7.04 3.69 2.39
C HIS A 119 6.66 3.18 0.99
N GLY A 120 5.37 3.05 0.71
CA GLY A 120 4.91 2.63 -0.62
C GLY A 120 4.70 3.81 -1.56
N GLY A 121 3.93 4.81 -1.13
CA GLY A 121 3.65 6.02 -1.89
C GLY A 121 2.48 5.86 -2.84
N THR A 122 2.60 6.44 -4.03
CA THR A 122 1.53 6.53 -5.02
C THR A 122 2.05 6.16 -6.41
N ASN A 123 1.31 5.33 -7.14
CA ASN A 123 1.50 5.03 -8.55
C ASN A 123 0.97 6.19 -9.41
N PHE A 124 1.73 7.28 -9.52
CA PHE A 124 1.38 8.42 -10.38
C PHE A 124 1.40 8.05 -11.87
N GLY A 125 0.67 8.83 -12.68
CA GLY A 125 0.59 8.55 -14.11
C GLY A 125 -0.16 7.25 -14.41
N ARG A 126 0.24 6.61 -15.52
CA ARG A 126 -0.47 5.45 -16.06
C ARG A 126 0.42 4.22 -16.28
N THR A 127 1.72 4.26 -15.99
CA THR A 127 2.65 3.17 -16.35
C THR A 127 2.90 2.17 -15.22
N ALA A 128 1.98 2.08 -14.24
CA ALA A 128 1.99 1.05 -13.20
C ALA A 128 1.45 -0.30 -13.68
N ALA A 129 1.62 -1.35 -12.85
CA ALA A 129 1.21 -2.71 -13.20
C ALA A 129 -0.32 -2.91 -13.24
N ALA A 130 -0.74 -4.00 -13.88
CA ALA A 130 -2.13 -4.29 -14.17
C ALA A 130 -3.03 -4.29 -12.92
N TYR A 131 -4.12 -3.53 -12.97
CA TYR A 131 -5.14 -3.34 -11.92
C TYR A 131 -4.66 -2.79 -10.57
N LEU A 132 -3.37 -2.49 -10.38
CA LEU A 132 -2.89 -1.89 -9.14
C LEU A 132 -3.63 -0.58 -8.87
N LEU A 133 -3.95 -0.34 -7.59
CA LEU A 133 -4.45 0.95 -7.15
C LEU A 133 -3.42 2.05 -7.42
N THR A 134 -3.92 3.27 -7.54
CA THR A 134 -3.07 4.47 -7.55
C THR A 134 -2.40 4.66 -6.19
N SER A 135 -3.07 4.38 -5.08
CA SER A 135 -2.41 4.26 -3.77
C SER A 135 -1.56 2.98 -3.70
N TYR A 136 -0.30 3.10 -3.25
CA TYR A 136 0.59 1.95 -3.12
C TYR A 136 1.04 1.77 -1.67
N TYR A 137 0.62 0.67 -1.04
CA TYR A 137 1.06 0.29 0.31
C TYR A 137 0.73 1.32 1.41
N ASP A 138 -0.50 1.87 1.46
CA ASP A 138 -0.94 2.79 2.54
C ASP A 138 -0.80 2.20 3.96
N GLN A 139 -0.73 0.88 4.08
CA GLN A 139 -0.56 0.14 5.33
C GLN A 139 0.92 -0.03 5.76
N ALA A 140 1.88 0.51 5.02
CA ALA A 140 3.31 0.48 5.36
C ALA A 140 3.61 1.30 6.64
N PRO A 141 4.82 1.15 7.25
CA PRO A 141 5.24 1.97 8.39
C PRO A 141 5.13 3.48 8.15
N LEU A 142 5.44 3.93 6.94
CA LEU A 142 5.05 5.23 6.43
C LEU A 142 3.90 5.03 5.45
N ASP A 143 2.80 5.70 5.68
CA ASP A 143 1.62 5.58 4.82
C ASP A 143 1.84 6.21 3.43
N GLU A 144 0.80 6.20 2.57
CA GLU A 144 0.86 6.78 1.22
C GLU A 144 1.36 8.24 1.22
N TYR A 145 1.02 8.99 2.27
CA TYR A 145 1.30 10.41 2.41
C TYR A 145 2.60 10.71 3.16
N GLY A 146 3.34 9.67 3.57
CA GLY A 146 4.57 9.78 4.33
C GLY A 146 4.37 10.05 5.82
N LEU A 147 3.15 9.89 6.35
CA LEU A 147 2.89 10.01 7.79
C LEU A 147 3.24 8.69 8.49
N PHE A 148 3.70 8.77 9.75
CA PHE A 148 3.97 7.58 10.55
C PHE A 148 2.68 6.82 10.82
N ARG A 149 2.59 5.56 10.40
CA ARG A 149 1.48 4.68 10.72
C ARG A 149 1.75 3.97 12.05
N GLN A 150 1.05 4.39 13.10
CA GLN A 150 1.24 3.86 14.44
C GLN A 150 0.19 2.78 14.74
N PRO A 151 0.54 1.72 15.49
CA PRO A 151 1.79 1.52 16.24
C PRO A 151 2.93 0.89 15.40
N LYS A 152 2.67 0.53 14.13
CA LYS A 152 3.60 -0.24 13.29
C LYS A 152 4.98 0.38 13.21
N TRP A 153 5.08 1.65 12.87
CA TRP A 153 6.37 2.34 12.77
C TRP A 153 7.09 2.40 14.11
N GLY A 154 6.39 2.77 15.18
CA GLY A 154 6.95 2.90 16.52
C GLY A 154 7.47 1.57 17.05
N HIS A 155 6.68 0.50 16.95
CA HIS A 155 7.06 -0.83 17.45
C HIS A 155 8.29 -1.38 16.74
N LEU A 156 8.37 -1.22 15.42
CA LEU A 156 9.54 -1.63 14.65
C LEU A 156 10.78 -0.80 14.99
N LYS A 157 10.62 0.50 15.27
CA LYS A 157 11.70 1.36 15.76
C LYS A 157 12.25 0.87 17.12
N GLU A 158 11.39 0.47 18.05
CA GLU A 158 11.82 -0.09 19.35
C GLU A 158 12.51 -1.46 19.16
N LEU A 159 12.00 -2.31 18.27
CA LEU A 159 12.68 -3.56 17.88
C LEU A 159 14.09 -3.29 17.35
N HIS A 160 14.26 -2.32 16.45
CA HIS A 160 15.58 -1.96 15.91
C HIS A 160 16.52 -1.49 17.01
N ALA A 161 16.03 -0.66 17.93
CA ALA A 161 16.82 -0.20 19.07
C ALA A 161 17.28 -1.38 19.94
N ALA A 162 16.42 -2.37 20.18
CA ALA A 162 16.77 -3.56 20.97
C ALA A 162 17.84 -4.42 20.26
N ILE A 163 17.71 -4.62 18.94
CA ILE A 163 18.72 -5.31 18.13
C ILE A 163 20.04 -4.55 18.14
N LYS A 164 20.03 -3.21 18.10
CA LYS A 164 21.26 -2.41 18.16
C LYS A 164 22.06 -2.64 19.44
N PHE A 165 21.40 -2.90 20.57
CA PHE A 165 22.08 -3.29 21.80
C PHE A 165 22.69 -4.70 21.77
N CYS A 166 22.26 -5.56 20.85
CA CYS A 166 22.77 -6.93 20.71
C CYS A 166 23.94 -7.05 19.72
N LEU A 167 24.36 -5.97 19.05
CA LEU A 167 25.28 -6.06 17.90
C LEU A 167 26.63 -6.70 18.21
N ASN A 168 27.28 -6.29 19.30
CA ASN A 168 28.62 -6.82 19.64
C ASN A 168 28.61 -8.36 19.78
N PRO A 169 27.80 -8.95 20.68
CA PRO A 169 27.74 -10.41 20.79
C PRO A 169 27.24 -11.08 19.50
N MET A 170 26.34 -10.45 18.73
CA MET A 170 25.88 -11.03 17.46
C MET A 170 26.95 -11.09 16.37
N LEU A 171 27.85 -10.11 16.32
CA LEU A 171 28.88 -10.01 15.27
C LEU A 171 30.13 -10.84 15.57
N SER A 172 30.51 -10.98 16.85
CA SER A 172 31.76 -11.65 17.25
C SER A 172 31.57 -12.85 18.18
N GLY A 173 30.35 -13.08 18.67
CA GLY A 173 30.08 -14.11 19.68
C GLY A 173 29.81 -15.50 19.09
N VAL A 174 29.98 -16.50 19.95
CA VAL A 174 29.62 -17.89 19.67
C VAL A 174 28.10 -18.02 19.71
N TYR A 175 27.53 -18.49 18.61
CA TYR A 175 26.11 -18.79 18.48
C TYR A 175 25.78 -20.17 19.04
N THR A 176 24.78 -20.25 19.90
CA THR A 176 24.19 -21.50 20.40
C THR A 176 22.67 -21.41 20.40
N SER A 177 22.00 -22.55 20.24
CA SER A 177 20.56 -22.66 20.45
C SER A 177 20.24 -23.77 21.44
N MET A 178 19.15 -23.61 22.20
CA MET A 178 18.70 -24.60 23.17
C MET A 178 17.18 -24.60 23.29
N ALA A 179 16.59 -25.78 23.43
CA ALA A 179 15.17 -25.91 23.72
C ALA A 179 14.89 -25.47 25.17
N LEU A 180 13.89 -24.61 25.35
CA LEU A 180 13.36 -24.22 26.67
C LEU A 180 12.05 -24.96 27.00
N GLY A 181 11.44 -25.57 25.99
CA GLY A 181 10.16 -26.29 26.09
C GLY A 181 9.77 -26.88 24.74
N LYS A 182 8.55 -27.41 24.64
CA LYS A 182 8.05 -28.07 23.41
C LYS A 182 7.97 -27.12 22.22
N SER A 183 7.60 -25.86 22.47
CA SER A 183 7.43 -24.83 21.44
C SER A 183 8.27 -23.57 21.77
N GLN A 184 9.25 -23.72 22.66
CA GLN A 184 10.06 -22.62 23.17
C GLN A 184 11.55 -22.91 22.95
N GLU A 185 12.27 -21.91 22.46
CA GLU A 185 13.67 -22.02 22.09
C GLU A 185 14.41 -20.75 22.49
N ALA A 186 15.67 -20.87 22.91
CA ALA A 186 16.58 -19.75 23.11
C ALA A 186 17.66 -19.76 22.03
N PHE A 187 17.89 -18.61 21.41
CA PHE A 187 19.08 -18.34 20.59
C PHE A 187 20.01 -17.41 21.37
N VAL A 188 21.26 -17.82 21.57
CA VAL A 188 22.22 -17.12 22.42
C VAL A 188 23.50 -16.85 21.65
N TYR A 189 23.94 -15.60 21.68
CA TYR A 189 25.22 -15.13 21.17
C TYR A 189 26.09 -14.72 22.35
N ARG A 190 27.23 -15.38 22.55
CA ARG A 190 28.12 -15.14 23.68
C ARG A 190 29.51 -14.71 23.20
N GLY A 191 29.94 -13.50 23.58
CA GLY A 191 31.29 -13.00 23.32
C GLY A 191 32.35 -13.62 24.23
N ASN A 192 33.60 -13.18 24.04
CA ASN A 192 34.74 -13.57 24.89
C ASN A 192 34.77 -12.81 26.24
N SER A 193 34.02 -11.71 26.34
CA SER A 193 33.73 -10.91 27.54
C SER A 193 32.38 -11.32 28.17
N VAL A 194 31.91 -10.60 29.19
CA VAL A 194 30.54 -10.75 29.77
C VAL A 194 29.43 -10.41 28.74
N ASP A 195 29.78 -9.98 27.53
CA ASP A 195 28.83 -9.60 26.47
C ASP A 195 28.04 -10.82 25.97
N CYS A 196 26.72 -10.77 26.14
CA CYS A 196 25.82 -11.87 25.82
C CYS A 196 24.49 -11.30 25.34
N ALA A 197 23.98 -11.76 24.20
CA ALA A 197 22.61 -11.47 23.76
C ALA A 197 21.81 -12.76 23.62
N ALA A 198 20.56 -12.75 24.09
CA ALA A 198 19.64 -13.88 23.98
C ALA A 198 18.28 -13.47 23.38
N PHE A 199 17.71 -14.37 22.60
CA PHE A 199 16.38 -14.28 22.02
C PHE A 199 15.58 -15.48 22.51
N LEU A 200 14.58 -15.23 23.36
CA LEU A 200 13.73 -16.27 23.93
C LEU A 200 12.42 -16.31 23.14
N VAL A 201 12.18 -17.41 22.43
CA VAL A 201 11.07 -17.58 21.50
C VAL A 201 9.97 -18.41 22.14
N ASN A 202 8.73 -17.96 22.00
CA ASN A 202 7.54 -18.79 22.19
C ASN A 202 6.78 -18.89 20.87
N ASN A 203 6.77 -20.10 20.30
CA ASN A 203 6.10 -20.38 19.03
C ASN A 203 4.65 -20.87 19.20
N ASP A 204 4.18 -21.07 20.43
CA ASP A 204 2.77 -21.40 20.71
C ASP A 204 1.88 -20.22 20.31
N THR A 205 0.84 -20.47 19.52
CA THR A 205 -0.06 -19.43 18.99
C THR A 205 -1.17 -19.03 19.94
N ARG A 206 -1.31 -19.70 21.09
CA ARG A 206 -2.44 -19.52 22.00
C ARG A 206 -2.03 -19.26 23.45
N LYS A 207 -0.92 -19.84 23.92
CA LYS A 207 -0.56 -19.84 25.34
C LYS A 207 0.64 -18.97 25.66
N THR A 208 0.46 -18.14 26.68
CA THR A 208 1.59 -17.58 27.42
C THR A 208 2.27 -18.68 28.21
N VAL A 209 3.60 -18.71 28.19
CA VAL A 209 4.40 -19.74 28.88
C VAL A 209 5.49 -19.07 29.70
N VAL A 210 5.76 -19.61 30.90
CA VAL A 210 6.92 -19.23 31.70
C VAL A 210 8.03 -20.24 31.46
N VAL A 211 9.21 -19.76 31.07
CA VAL A 211 10.41 -20.57 30.81
C VAL A 211 11.54 -20.20 31.76
N THR A 212 12.42 -21.15 32.05
CA THR A 212 13.65 -20.92 32.81
C THR A 212 14.81 -20.73 31.85
N PHE A 213 15.55 -19.63 31.97
CA PHE A 213 16.78 -19.35 31.21
C PHE A 213 17.83 -18.72 32.12
N GLN A 214 19.03 -19.32 32.22
CA GLN A 214 20.11 -18.88 33.11
C GLN A 214 19.62 -18.57 34.54
N ASP A 215 18.94 -19.56 35.15
CA ASP A 215 18.39 -19.51 36.51
C ASP A 215 17.35 -18.42 36.78
N SER A 216 16.83 -17.78 35.72
CA SER A 216 15.79 -16.76 35.79
C SER A 216 14.53 -17.19 35.06
N LEU A 217 13.37 -16.78 35.55
CA LEU A 217 12.07 -17.07 34.94
C LEU A 217 11.65 -15.94 33.99
N TYR A 218 11.19 -16.30 32.79
CA TYR A 218 10.71 -15.35 31.79
C TYR A 218 9.33 -15.77 31.29
N GLU A 219 8.38 -14.84 31.35
CA GLU A 219 7.06 -15.00 30.76
C GLU A 219 7.08 -14.57 29.29
N LEU A 220 6.66 -15.48 28.40
CA LEU A 220 6.64 -15.30 26.96
C LEU A 220 5.19 -15.37 26.44
N PRO A 221 4.60 -14.25 25.97
CA PRO A 221 3.30 -14.26 25.30
C PRO A 221 3.24 -15.22 24.10
N PRO A 222 2.04 -15.59 23.63
CA PRO A 222 1.88 -16.40 22.43
C PRO A 222 2.55 -15.73 21.23
N LYS A 223 3.17 -16.54 20.36
CA LYS A 223 3.83 -16.13 19.12
C LYS A 223 4.70 -14.88 19.30
N SER A 224 5.59 -14.92 20.27
CA SER A 224 6.42 -13.77 20.67
C SER A 224 7.89 -14.13 20.86
N ILE A 225 8.75 -13.10 20.79
CA ILE A 225 10.17 -13.20 21.08
C ILE A 225 10.54 -12.11 22.07
N SER A 226 11.15 -12.49 23.19
CA SER A 226 11.81 -11.56 24.13
C SER A 226 13.29 -11.42 23.77
N ILE A 227 13.77 -10.17 23.63
CA ILE A 227 15.16 -9.83 23.32
C ILE A 227 15.85 -9.36 24.59
N LEU A 228 16.96 -10.01 24.95
CA LEU A 228 17.76 -9.75 26.14
C LEU A 228 19.19 -9.37 25.69
N PRO A 229 19.52 -8.07 25.55
CA PRO A 229 20.83 -7.63 25.09
C PRO A 229 22.02 -7.96 26.00
N ASP A 230 21.75 -8.36 27.24
CA ASP A 230 22.71 -8.75 28.28
C ASP A 230 22.48 -10.20 28.78
N CYS A 231 21.63 -10.97 28.09
CA CYS A 231 21.13 -12.30 28.49
C CYS A 231 20.36 -12.36 29.82
N LYS A 232 20.02 -11.21 30.44
CA LYS A 232 19.41 -11.15 31.77
C LYS A 232 18.14 -10.32 31.81
N THR A 233 18.13 -9.15 31.19
CA THR A 233 17.02 -8.22 31.28
C THR A 233 16.31 -8.14 29.92
N VAL A 234 14.98 -8.24 29.92
CA VAL A 234 14.21 -8.14 28.67
C VAL A 234 14.13 -6.67 28.24
N ALA A 235 14.72 -6.36 27.08
CA ALA A 235 14.66 -5.02 26.51
C ALA A 235 13.41 -4.80 25.67
N PHE A 236 12.98 -5.84 24.96
CA PHE A 236 11.85 -5.77 24.03
C PHE A 236 11.16 -7.13 23.94
N ASN A 237 9.85 -7.12 23.72
CA ASN A 237 9.10 -8.32 23.35
C ASN A 237 8.19 -8.02 22.15
N THR A 238 8.20 -8.88 21.14
CA THR A 238 7.53 -8.63 19.86
C THR A 238 6.00 -8.52 19.96
N ALA A 239 5.38 -9.08 21.01
CA ALA A 239 3.93 -9.03 21.23
C ALA A 239 3.49 -7.99 22.28
N LYS A 240 4.42 -7.32 22.97
CA LYS A 240 4.10 -6.28 23.97
C LYS A 240 4.19 -4.89 23.34
N LEU A 241 3.07 -4.38 22.82
CA LEU A 241 2.99 -3.04 22.22
C LEU A 241 2.95 -1.94 23.27
N SER A 242 4.02 -1.15 23.38
CA SER A 242 4.09 0.01 24.28
C SER A 242 4.06 1.35 23.57
N THR A 243 3.97 1.35 22.23
CA THR A 243 3.97 2.57 21.41
C THR A 243 2.55 3.09 21.21
N GLN A 244 2.43 4.40 21.02
CA GLN A 244 1.13 5.01 20.73
C GLN A 244 0.48 4.44 19.46
N TYR A 245 -0.82 4.66 19.34
CA TYR A 245 -1.65 4.56 18.16
C TYR A 245 -1.94 5.96 17.62
N ASN A 246 -2.35 6.05 16.36
CA ASN A 246 -2.83 7.29 15.79
C ASN A 246 -4.01 7.11 14.85
N THR A 247 -4.82 8.16 14.76
CA THR A 247 -5.96 8.19 13.84
C THR A 247 -5.69 9.25 12.78
N ARG A 248 -5.75 8.82 11.52
CA ARG A 248 -5.77 9.72 10.37
C ARG A 248 -7.16 10.36 10.28
N ALA A 249 -7.19 11.67 10.13
CA ALA A 249 -8.39 12.41 9.78
C ALA A 249 -8.24 13.05 8.41
N VAL A 250 -9.39 13.23 7.78
CA VAL A 250 -9.53 13.93 6.51
C VAL A 250 -10.35 15.18 6.79
N GLU A 251 -9.86 16.33 6.35
CA GLU A 251 -10.58 17.60 6.43
C GLU A 251 -10.77 18.17 5.02
N THR A 252 -12.02 18.41 4.65
CA THR A 252 -12.34 19.03 3.36
C THR A 252 -11.95 20.51 3.39
N SER A 253 -10.90 20.85 2.64
CA SER A 253 -10.43 22.23 2.52
C SER A 253 -11.27 23.04 1.54
N LYS A 254 -11.66 22.44 0.41
CA LYS A 254 -12.44 23.12 -0.62
C LYS A 254 -13.37 22.15 -1.34
N LYS A 255 -14.67 22.45 -1.37
CA LYS A 255 -15.60 21.80 -2.31
C LYS A 255 -15.54 22.51 -3.67
N LEU A 256 -15.57 21.73 -4.75
CA LEU A 256 -15.59 22.22 -6.13
C LEU A 256 -17.03 22.14 -6.67
N ASP A 257 -17.99 22.69 -5.94
CA ASP A 257 -19.44 22.54 -6.16
C ASP A 257 -20.07 23.68 -7.00
N SER A 258 -19.25 24.59 -7.52
CA SER A 258 -19.71 25.74 -8.31
C SER A 258 -19.83 25.38 -9.79
N ILE A 259 -21.07 25.20 -10.27
CA ILE A 259 -21.40 24.91 -11.68
C ILE A 259 -20.73 25.87 -12.67
N VAL A 260 -20.68 27.17 -12.35
CA VAL A 260 -20.09 28.20 -13.24
C VAL A 260 -18.57 28.12 -13.36
N LYS A 261 -17.90 27.36 -12.49
CA LYS A 261 -16.44 27.16 -12.52
C LYS A 261 -16.00 25.92 -13.29
N TRP A 262 -16.95 25.07 -13.67
CA TRP A 262 -16.65 23.86 -14.41
C TRP A 262 -16.91 24.07 -15.89
N GLU A 263 -15.98 23.54 -16.68
CA GLU A 263 -16.13 23.41 -18.11
C GLU A 263 -16.02 21.95 -18.51
N GLU A 264 -16.65 21.59 -19.63
CA GLU A 264 -16.66 20.24 -20.18
C GLU A 264 -16.27 20.24 -21.66
N TYR A 265 -15.52 19.21 -22.06
CA TYR A 265 -15.18 18.91 -23.44
C TYR A 265 -15.47 17.43 -23.70
N LYS A 266 -16.45 17.17 -24.56
CA LYS A 266 -16.84 15.81 -24.91
C LYS A 266 -15.83 15.18 -25.86
N GLU A 267 -15.34 14.01 -25.52
CA GLU A 267 -14.42 13.25 -26.36
C GLU A 267 -15.14 12.80 -27.65
N THR A 268 -14.41 12.84 -28.77
CA THR A 268 -14.99 12.45 -30.06
C THR A 268 -14.91 10.93 -30.21
N ILE A 269 -16.02 10.31 -30.61
CA ILE A 269 -16.05 8.87 -30.92
C ILE A 269 -15.68 8.72 -32.40
N PRO A 270 -14.50 8.17 -32.73
CA PRO A 270 -14.11 8.00 -34.12
C PRO A 270 -14.99 6.94 -34.78
N THR A 271 -15.38 7.18 -36.03
CA THR A 271 -16.01 6.18 -36.89
C THR A 271 -14.96 5.37 -37.63
N PHE A 272 -15.41 4.39 -38.44
CA PHE A 272 -14.51 3.73 -39.39
C PHE A 272 -13.82 4.78 -40.24
N ASP A 273 -14.54 5.63 -40.95
CA ASP A 273 -13.98 6.52 -41.98
C ASP A 273 -12.98 7.57 -41.44
N ASP A 274 -13.05 7.92 -40.15
CA ASP A 274 -12.15 8.89 -39.51
C ASP A 274 -10.72 8.35 -39.26
N THR A 275 -10.54 7.03 -39.28
CA THR A 275 -9.26 6.41 -38.91
C THR A 275 -8.33 6.22 -40.11
N SER A 276 -7.03 6.39 -39.91
CA SER A 276 -6.03 6.20 -40.98
C SER A 276 -5.40 4.81 -40.97
N LEU A 277 -5.24 4.21 -39.78
CA LEU A 277 -4.73 2.85 -39.62
C LEU A 277 -5.84 1.83 -39.91
N ARG A 278 -5.59 0.90 -40.82
CA ARG A 278 -6.52 -0.14 -41.28
C ARG A 278 -5.90 -1.52 -41.23
N ALA A 279 -6.72 -2.53 -40.95
CA ALA A 279 -6.36 -3.94 -41.12
C ALA A 279 -7.61 -4.80 -41.34
N ASP A 280 -7.47 -5.89 -42.09
CA ASP A 280 -8.57 -6.85 -42.35
C ASP A 280 -8.67 -7.95 -41.26
N MET A 281 -8.22 -7.62 -40.06
CA MET A 281 -8.26 -8.46 -38.86
C MET A 281 -8.21 -7.59 -37.60
N LEU A 282 -8.57 -8.16 -36.45
CA LEU A 282 -8.38 -7.52 -35.15
C LEU A 282 -6.90 -7.43 -34.78
N LEU A 283 -6.39 -6.21 -34.58
CA LEU A 283 -5.03 -5.98 -34.11
C LEU A 283 -4.92 -6.16 -32.58
N GLU A 284 -3.79 -6.72 -32.14
CA GLU A 284 -3.49 -6.88 -30.71
C GLU A 284 -3.21 -5.52 -30.06
N HIS A 285 -3.76 -5.30 -28.87
CA HIS A 285 -3.79 -3.98 -28.23
C HIS A 285 -2.39 -3.46 -27.91
N MET A 286 -1.58 -4.21 -27.15
CA MET A 286 -0.28 -3.73 -26.65
C MET A 286 0.72 -3.46 -27.78
N ASN A 287 0.72 -4.31 -28.80
CA ASN A 287 1.55 -4.16 -29.98
C ASN A 287 1.15 -2.95 -30.82
N THR A 288 -0.13 -2.60 -30.85
CA THR A 288 -0.65 -1.45 -31.62
C THR A 288 -0.43 -0.14 -30.86
N THR A 289 -0.72 -0.09 -29.56
CA THR A 289 -0.58 1.14 -28.77
C THR A 289 0.86 1.42 -28.36
N LYS A 290 1.70 0.38 -28.26
CA LYS A 290 3.04 0.46 -27.65
C LYS A 290 3.01 1.08 -26.25
N ASP A 291 1.91 0.87 -25.52
CA ASP A 291 1.62 1.48 -24.22
C ASP A 291 1.65 3.03 -24.21
N ASN A 292 1.53 3.69 -25.36
CA ASN A 292 1.47 5.16 -25.42
C ASN A 292 0.15 5.73 -24.87
N SER A 293 -0.89 4.90 -24.78
CA SER A 293 -2.19 5.21 -24.17
C SER A 293 -2.80 3.91 -23.64
N ASP A 294 -3.69 4.05 -22.65
CA ASP A 294 -4.56 2.96 -22.17
C ASP A 294 -5.59 2.52 -23.22
N TYR A 295 -5.86 3.38 -24.19
CA TYR A 295 -7.02 3.29 -25.04
C TYR A 295 -6.65 2.91 -26.47
N LEU A 296 -7.41 1.97 -27.03
CA LEU A 296 -7.39 1.65 -28.45
C LEU A 296 -8.82 1.55 -28.98
N TRP A 297 -9.12 2.37 -29.98
CA TRP A 297 -10.36 2.27 -30.73
C TRP A 297 -10.25 1.20 -31.82
N TYR A 298 -11.27 0.36 -31.87
CA TYR A 298 -11.54 -0.60 -32.93
C TYR A 298 -12.85 -0.20 -33.59
N THR A 299 -12.80 0.24 -34.84
CA THR A 299 -13.98 0.74 -35.56
C THR A 299 -14.25 -0.08 -36.80
N PHE A 300 -15.51 -0.33 -37.13
CA PHE A 300 -15.90 -0.90 -38.42
C PHE A 300 -17.26 -0.38 -38.84
N ARG A 301 -17.57 -0.56 -40.12
CA ARG A 301 -18.90 -0.25 -40.67
C ARG A 301 -19.38 -1.38 -41.55
N PHE A 302 -20.68 -1.63 -41.56
CA PHE A 302 -21.27 -2.66 -42.42
C PHE A 302 -22.67 -2.24 -42.88
N GLN A 303 -23.12 -2.83 -44.00
CA GLN A 303 -24.49 -2.67 -44.48
C GLN A 303 -25.43 -3.62 -43.74
N ASN A 304 -26.56 -3.09 -43.30
CA ASN A 304 -27.65 -3.86 -42.73
C ASN A 304 -28.89 -3.75 -43.63
N ASP A 305 -29.20 -4.84 -44.34
CA ASP A 305 -30.32 -4.90 -45.28
C ASP A 305 -31.62 -5.33 -44.60
N PHE A 306 -31.53 -5.94 -43.42
CA PHE A 306 -32.66 -6.41 -42.63
C PHE A 306 -33.16 -5.33 -41.67
N SER A 307 -34.40 -5.46 -41.23
CA SER A 307 -35.02 -4.59 -40.23
C SER A 307 -35.51 -5.45 -39.07
N ASP A 308 -34.61 -6.26 -38.53
CA ASP A 308 -34.90 -7.04 -37.32
C ASP A 308 -35.21 -6.07 -36.18
N ALA A 309 -36.12 -6.46 -35.28
CA ALA A 309 -36.54 -5.62 -34.17
C ALA A 309 -35.39 -5.31 -33.20
N GLU A 310 -34.52 -6.30 -32.95
CA GLU A 310 -33.36 -6.17 -32.08
C GLU A 310 -32.19 -7.04 -32.60
N TYR A 311 -30.97 -6.55 -32.42
CA TYR A 311 -29.74 -7.31 -32.62
C TYR A 311 -28.99 -7.46 -31.28
N VAL A 312 -28.16 -8.48 -31.15
CA VAL A 312 -27.26 -8.66 -30.01
C VAL A 312 -25.81 -8.53 -30.48
N LEU A 313 -25.10 -7.55 -29.93
CA LEU A 313 -23.66 -7.40 -30.08
C LEU A 313 -22.96 -8.26 -29.01
N ASN A 314 -22.17 -9.22 -29.46
CA ASN A 314 -21.34 -10.07 -28.61
C ASN A 314 -19.86 -9.79 -28.92
N VAL A 315 -19.12 -9.33 -27.91
CA VAL A 315 -17.69 -9.01 -28.01
C VAL A 315 -16.94 -9.70 -26.89
N THR A 316 -15.90 -10.44 -27.23
CA THR A 316 -14.96 -10.99 -26.25
C THR A 316 -13.65 -10.23 -26.31
N SER A 317 -13.03 -9.98 -25.15
CA SER A 317 -11.81 -9.18 -25.06
C SER A 317 -10.88 -9.74 -23.98
N SER A 318 -9.58 -9.61 -24.23
CA SER A 318 -8.50 -9.87 -23.28
C SER A 318 -7.96 -8.57 -22.68
N ALA A 319 -8.53 -7.41 -23.04
CA ALA A 319 -8.27 -6.13 -22.38
C ALA A 319 -9.06 -6.00 -21.07
N HIS A 320 -8.70 -5.00 -20.26
CA HIS A 320 -9.25 -4.85 -18.91
C HIS A 320 -10.64 -4.20 -18.90
N VAL A 321 -10.92 -3.32 -19.85
CA VAL A 321 -12.21 -2.62 -20.02
C VAL A 321 -12.61 -2.60 -21.50
N LEU A 322 -13.92 -2.63 -21.74
CA LEU A 322 -14.50 -2.50 -23.07
C LEU A 322 -15.74 -1.62 -23.02
N HIS A 323 -15.80 -0.60 -23.88
CA HIS A 323 -17.01 0.19 -24.16
C HIS A 323 -17.43 0.01 -25.62
N ALA A 324 -18.73 -0.02 -25.87
CA ALA A 324 -19.29 -0.15 -27.21
C ALA A 324 -20.18 1.03 -27.56
N PHE A 325 -20.03 1.49 -28.80
CA PHE A 325 -20.80 2.56 -29.40
C PHE A 325 -21.35 2.11 -30.75
N VAL A 326 -22.61 2.42 -31.01
CA VAL A 326 -23.29 2.15 -32.29
C VAL A 326 -23.80 3.47 -32.85
N ASN A 327 -23.40 3.81 -34.07
CA ASN A 327 -23.75 5.06 -34.73
C ASN A 327 -23.48 6.30 -33.87
N GLY A 328 -22.35 6.29 -33.15
CA GLY A 328 -21.93 7.38 -32.25
C GLY A 328 -22.63 7.41 -30.88
N SER A 329 -23.59 6.52 -30.62
CA SER A 329 -24.29 6.42 -29.34
C SER A 329 -23.71 5.30 -28.48
N PHE A 330 -23.51 5.56 -27.19
CA PHE A 330 -23.08 4.53 -26.23
C PHE A 330 -24.18 3.47 -26.08
N VAL A 331 -23.81 2.20 -26.14
CA VAL A 331 -24.76 1.08 -25.95
C VAL A 331 -24.42 0.21 -24.75
N GLY A 332 -23.16 0.13 -24.31
CA GLY A 332 -22.77 -0.75 -23.21
C GLY A 332 -21.30 -0.74 -22.85
N SER A 333 -20.99 -1.25 -21.67
CA SER A 333 -19.62 -1.44 -21.18
C SER A 333 -19.50 -2.68 -20.31
N THR A 334 -18.30 -3.24 -20.23
CA THR A 334 -17.95 -4.35 -19.36
C THR A 334 -16.47 -4.23 -18.95
N HIS A 335 -16.08 -4.86 -17.85
CA HIS A 335 -14.70 -4.89 -17.40
C HIS A 335 -14.34 -6.24 -16.77
N GLY A 336 -13.05 -6.58 -16.84
CA GLY A 336 -12.48 -7.71 -16.09
C GLY A 336 -12.14 -7.33 -14.65
N SER A 337 -11.54 -8.29 -13.95
CA SER A 337 -10.87 -8.08 -12.67
C SER A 337 -9.45 -8.63 -12.71
N PHE A 338 -8.65 -8.34 -11.67
CA PHE A 338 -7.30 -8.90 -11.55
C PHE A 338 -7.28 -10.44 -11.61
N LYS A 339 -8.34 -11.11 -11.09
CA LYS A 339 -8.49 -12.58 -11.10
C LYS A 339 -9.17 -13.10 -12.37
N THR A 340 -10.13 -12.37 -12.92
CA THR A 340 -10.93 -12.76 -14.09
C THR A 340 -10.70 -11.78 -15.24
N LYS A 341 -9.77 -12.13 -16.15
CA LYS A 341 -9.21 -11.16 -17.11
C LYS A 341 -10.01 -10.97 -18.40
N THR A 342 -10.94 -11.85 -18.73
CA THR A 342 -11.59 -11.87 -20.06
C THR A 342 -13.02 -11.34 -19.96
N PRO A 343 -13.24 -10.02 -20.09
CA PRO A 343 -14.59 -9.49 -20.17
C PRO A 343 -15.30 -9.95 -21.44
N ILE A 344 -16.59 -10.23 -21.27
CA ILE A 344 -17.52 -10.52 -22.36
C ILE A 344 -18.60 -9.43 -22.31
N LEU A 345 -18.81 -8.76 -23.43
CA LEU A 345 -19.92 -7.82 -23.61
C LEU A 345 -20.98 -8.51 -24.46
N GLU A 346 -22.16 -8.69 -23.90
CA GLU A 346 -23.34 -9.14 -24.65
C GLU A 346 -24.46 -8.14 -24.39
N ILE A 347 -24.84 -7.39 -25.42
CA ILE A 347 -25.83 -6.32 -25.27
C ILE A 347 -26.73 -6.21 -26.50
N LYS A 348 -28.00 -5.88 -26.23
CA LYS A 348 -28.97 -5.56 -27.28
C LYS A 348 -28.64 -4.20 -27.89
N ILE A 349 -28.70 -4.13 -29.22
CA ILE A 349 -28.45 -2.93 -30.00
C ILE A 349 -29.51 -2.75 -31.08
N THR A 350 -29.71 -1.51 -31.50
CA THR A 350 -30.55 -1.16 -32.65
C THR A 350 -29.66 -0.80 -33.82
N LEU A 351 -29.98 -1.32 -35.01
CA LEU A 351 -29.29 -1.00 -36.25
C LEU A 351 -30.24 -0.29 -37.20
N ASN A 352 -29.73 0.72 -37.89
CA ASN A 352 -30.45 1.38 -38.97
C ASN A 352 -30.48 0.47 -40.21
N LYS A 353 -31.47 0.64 -41.08
CA LYS A 353 -31.39 0.10 -42.44
C LYS A 353 -30.30 0.88 -43.20
N GLY A 354 -29.38 0.16 -43.85
CA GLY A 354 -28.21 0.73 -44.52
C GLY A 354 -26.93 0.68 -43.67
N THR A 355 -26.05 1.66 -43.82
CA THR A 355 -24.73 1.64 -43.19
C THR A 355 -24.81 1.92 -41.70
N ASN A 356 -24.23 1.02 -40.91
CA ASN A 356 -24.06 1.19 -39.47
C ASN A 356 -22.58 1.25 -39.13
N TYR A 357 -22.24 2.07 -38.14
CA TYR A 357 -20.89 2.22 -37.58
C TYR A 357 -20.86 1.63 -36.18
N ILE A 358 -19.88 0.78 -35.92
CA ILE A 358 -19.61 0.27 -34.58
C ILE A 358 -18.20 0.69 -34.19
N SER A 359 -18.10 1.35 -33.04
CA SER A 359 -16.83 1.79 -32.44
C SER A 359 -16.70 1.16 -31.07
N LEU A 360 -15.64 0.40 -30.87
CA LEU A 360 -15.34 -0.31 -29.62
C LEU A 360 -14.09 0.31 -29.02
N LEU A 361 -14.19 0.76 -27.77
CA LEU A 361 -13.06 1.30 -27.02
C LEU A 361 -12.53 0.23 -26.09
N SER A 362 -11.35 -0.30 -26.41
CA SER A 362 -10.60 -1.21 -25.54
C SER A 362 -9.73 -0.40 -24.59
N GLY A 363 -9.79 -0.70 -23.29
CA GLY A 363 -9.02 -0.02 -22.24
C GLY A 363 -8.12 -0.98 -21.46
N MET A 364 -6.85 -0.60 -21.27
CA MET A 364 -5.88 -1.28 -20.41
C MET A 364 -5.67 -0.51 -19.12
N VAL A 365 -5.81 -1.18 -17.98
CA VAL A 365 -5.47 -0.63 -16.66
C VAL A 365 -4.13 -1.20 -16.22
N GLY A 366 -3.03 -0.68 -16.76
CA GLY A 366 -1.67 -1.18 -16.53
C GLY A 366 -1.34 -2.48 -17.28
N LEU A 367 -0.06 -2.87 -17.30
CA LEU A 367 0.43 -4.08 -17.97
C LEU A 367 0.78 -5.21 -16.98
N PRO A 368 0.70 -6.49 -17.39
CA PRO A 368 1.16 -7.60 -16.56
C PRO A 368 2.65 -7.48 -16.19
N ASP A 369 2.99 -7.71 -14.92
CA ASP A 369 4.32 -7.47 -14.36
C ASP A 369 5.00 -8.74 -13.80
N SER A 370 4.32 -9.88 -13.83
CA SER A 370 4.78 -11.10 -13.18
C SER A 370 4.40 -12.40 -13.93
N GLY A 371 5.27 -13.40 -13.78
CA GLY A 371 5.13 -14.72 -14.39
C GLY A 371 6.04 -14.94 -15.61
N ALA A 372 6.13 -16.17 -16.08
CA ALA A 372 6.94 -16.51 -17.25
C ALA A 372 6.25 -16.08 -18.57
N TYR A 373 7.06 -15.78 -19.58
CA TYR A 373 6.61 -15.43 -20.93
C TYR A 373 5.71 -14.19 -20.99
N LEU A 374 6.05 -13.16 -20.21
CA LEU A 374 5.32 -11.88 -20.21
C LEU A 374 5.27 -11.26 -21.61
N GLU A 375 6.35 -11.41 -22.38
CA GLU A 375 6.47 -10.92 -23.76
C GLU A 375 5.49 -11.59 -24.74
N ARG A 376 4.84 -12.69 -24.32
CA ARG A 376 3.83 -13.40 -25.13
C ARG A 376 2.39 -13.12 -24.68
N ARG A 377 2.21 -12.34 -23.61
CA ARG A 377 0.87 -11.92 -23.19
C ARG A 377 0.31 -11.00 -24.27
N VAL A 378 -0.98 -11.14 -24.52
CA VAL A 378 -1.73 -10.37 -25.53
C VAL A 378 -2.99 -9.83 -24.90
N ALA A 379 -3.42 -8.67 -25.36
CA ALA A 379 -4.64 -8.00 -24.92
C ALA A 379 -5.39 -7.40 -26.12
N GLY A 380 -6.57 -6.86 -25.86
CA GLY A 380 -7.45 -6.32 -26.90
C GLY A 380 -8.62 -7.23 -27.23
N ILE A 381 -9.35 -6.85 -28.28
CA ILE A 381 -10.58 -7.53 -28.68
C ILE A 381 -10.23 -8.85 -29.41
N ASN A 382 -10.91 -9.94 -29.03
CA ASN A 382 -10.67 -11.28 -29.57
C ASN A 382 -11.71 -11.68 -30.63
N THR A 383 -12.99 -11.43 -30.37
CA THR A 383 -14.08 -11.77 -31.31
C THR A 383 -15.17 -10.72 -31.28
N VAL A 384 -15.80 -10.46 -32.43
CA VAL A 384 -16.92 -9.53 -32.56
C VAL A 384 -18.00 -10.17 -33.41
N LYS A 385 -19.20 -10.33 -32.86
CA LYS A 385 -20.35 -10.92 -33.55
C LYS A 385 -21.59 -10.06 -33.35
N VAL A 386 -22.41 -9.97 -34.38
CA VAL A 386 -23.75 -9.38 -34.30
C VAL A 386 -24.76 -10.45 -34.67
N LYS A 387 -25.68 -10.74 -33.75
CA LYS A 387 -26.73 -11.74 -33.92
C LYS A 387 -28.07 -11.02 -34.13
N GLY A 388 -28.67 -11.22 -35.30
CA GLY A 388 -30.07 -10.87 -35.58
C GLY A 388 -30.99 -12.09 -35.42
N GLU A 389 -32.25 -11.92 -35.83
CA GLU A 389 -33.23 -13.02 -35.85
C GLU A 389 -32.90 -14.02 -36.98
N HIS A 390 -32.42 -13.50 -38.10
CA HIS A 390 -32.24 -14.26 -39.34
C HIS A 390 -30.80 -14.75 -39.54
N GLU A 391 -29.81 -14.11 -38.91
CA GLU A 391 -28.40 -14.39 -39.17
C GLU A 391 -27.49 -14.03 -37.99
N ILE A 392 -26.31 -14.66 -37.97
CA ILE A 392 -25.19 -14.25 -37.10
C ILE A 392 -24.05 -13.80 -38.01
N LYS A 393 -23.70 -12.52 -37.94
CA LYS A 393 -22.56 -11.93 -38.65
C LYS A 393 -21.34 -11.93 -37.76
N ASP A 394 -20.25 -12.54 -38.24
CA ASP A 394 -18.94 -12.54 -37.56
C ASP A 394 -18.00 -11.51 -38.20
N PHE A 395 -17.56 -10.55 -37.40
CA PHE A 395 -16.70 -9.44 -37.82
C PHE A 395 -15.25 -9.59 -37.34
N THR A 396 -14.88 -10.76 -36.81
CA THR A 396 -13.53 -11.02 -36.27
C THR A 396 -12.45 -10.89 -37.35
N ARG A 397 -12.74 -11.29 -38.59
CA ARG A 397 -11.89 -11.10 -39.78
C ARG A 397 -12.61 -10.19 -40.77
N TYR A 398 -12.59 -8.90 -40.47
CA TYR A 398 -13.29 -7.87 -41.23
C TYR A 398 -12.38 -6.65 -41.42
N SER A 399 -12.78 -5.69 -42.26
CA SER A 399 -12.04 -4.45 -42.39
C SER A 399 -12.26 -3.56 -41.18
N TRP A 400 -11.20 -3.33 -40.42
CA TRP A 400 -11.18 -2.56 -39.17
C TRP A 400 -10.36 -1.28 -39.30
N GLY A 401 -10.85 -0.22 -38.68
CA GLY A 401 -10.18 1.05 -38.44
C GLY A 401 -9.67 1.15 -37.02
N TYR A 402 -8.56 1.85 -36.83
CA TYR A 402 -7.87 1.94 -35.55
C TYR A 402 -7.45 3.37 -35.19
N GLN A 403 -7.61 3.73 -33.92
CA GLN A 403 -7.03 4.94 -33.34
C GLN A 403 -6.41 4.61 -31.98
N VAL A 404 -5.11 4.84 -31.86
CA VAL A 404 -4.39 4.79 -30.57
C VAL A 404 -4.71 6.04 -29.78
N GLY A 405 -5.21 5.86 -28.56
CA GLY A 405 -5.55 6.93 -27.63
C GLY A 405 -6.79 7.73 -27.98
N LEU A 406 -7.08 8.68 -27.09
CA LEU A 406 -8.18 9.63 -27.20
C LEU A 406 -7.73 10.93 -27.89
N LEU A 407 -8.65 11.70 -28.48
CA LEU A 407 -8.29 12.98 -29.10
C LEU A 407 -7.79 13.97 -28.03
N GLY A 408 -8.40 13.98 -26.84
CA GLY A 408 -7.94 14.80 -25.72
C GLY A 408 -6.51 14.48 -25.29
N GLU A 409 -6.11 13.20 -25.31
CA GLU A 409 -4.72 12.80 -25.03
C GLU A 409 -3.77 13.31 -26.13
N LYS A 410 -4.14 13.13 -27.40
CA LYS A 410 -3.36 13.58 -28.56
C LYS A 410 -3.16 15.10 -28.56
N LEU A 411 -4.18 15.84 -28.16
CA LEU A 411 -4.13 17.31 -28.03
C LEU A 411 -3.45 17.76 -26.74
N GLN A 412 -3.22 16.85 -25.79
CA GLN A 412 -2.67 17.07 -24.45
C GLN A 412 -3.49 18.09 -23.66
N VAL A 413 -4.84 17.93 -23.67
CA VAL A 413 -5.77 18.90 -23.05
C VAL A 413 -5.55 19.10 -21.54
N TYR A 414 -4.84 18.17 -20.90
CA TYR A 414 -4.41 18.25 -19.51
C TYR A 414 -3.29 19.28 -19.25
N THR A 415 -2.66 19.82 -20.29
CA THR A 415 -1.64 20.89 -20.19
C THR A 415 -2.24 22.27 -20.45
N ASP A 416 -1.63 23.34 -19.93
CA ASP A 416 -2.05 24.73 -20.22
C ASP A 416 -2.12 25.01 -21.74
N SER A 417 -1.13 24.54 -22.51
CA SER A 417 -1.08 24.74 -23.96
C SER A 417 -2.10 23.90 -24.73
N GLY A 418 -2.33 22.65 -24.32
CA GLY A 418 -3.25 21.74 -25.00
C GLY A 418 -4.70 22.04 -24.67
N SER A 419 -4.98 22.50 -23.45
CA SER A 419 -6.31 22.92 -23.01
C SER A 419 -6.88 24.04 -23.91
N ASN A 420 -6.03 24.93 -24.43
CA ASN A 420 -6.44 26.00 -25.34
C ASN A 420 -6.73 25.54 -26.78
N LYS A 421 -6.44 24.28 -27.13
CA LYS A 421 -6.69 23.73 -28.48
C LYS A 421 -8.12 23.22 -28.67
N VAL A 422 -8.88 23.09 -27.59
CA VAL A 422 -10.28 22.62 -27.62
C VAL A 422 -11.22 23.72 -27.19
N LYS A 423 -12.45 23.65 -27.70
CA LYS A 423 -13.53 24.54 -27.25
C LYS A 423 -14.22 23.91 -26.04
N TRP A 424 -13.93 24.46 -24.87
CA TRP A 424 -14.61 24.13 -23.63
C TRP A 424 -16.03 24.69 -23.63
N ASN A 425 -17.00 23.89 -23.20
CA ASN A 425 -18.38 24.31 -22.99
C ASN A 425 -18.65 24.47 -21.51
N THR A 426 -19.62 25.31 -21.14
CA THR A 426 -20.07 25.43 -19.76
C THR A 426 -20.62 24.08 -19.27
N TYR A 427 -20.24 23.67 -18.06
CA TYR A 427 -20.73 22.43 -17.46
C TYR A 427 -22.26 22.39 -17.40
N GLY A 428 -22.83 21.23 -17.71
CA GLY A 428 -24.27 21.00 -17.74
C GLY A 428 -24.92 21.20 -19.11
N SER A 429 -24.15 21.57 -20.13
CA SER A 429 -24.61 21.62 -21.53
C SER A 429 -24.89 20.22 -22.09
N SER A 430 -24.20 19.20 -21.57
CA SER A 430 -24.34 17.79 -21.96
C SER A 430 -24.26 16.89 -20.72
N THR A 431 -25.31 16.86 -19.91
CA THR A 431 -25.30 16.22 -18.60
C THR A 431 -24.92 14.71 -18.64
N HIS A 432 -23.95 14.32 -17.81
CA HIS A 432 -23.58 12.94 -17.43
C HIS A 432 -23.14 12.00 -18.57
N GLN A 433 -22.47 12.51 -19.60
CA GLN A 433 -22.00 11.67 -20.71
C GLN A 433 -20.62 11.08 -20.44
N ARG A 434 -20.45 9.82 -20.83
CA ARG A 434 -19.17 9.08 -20.79
C ARG A 434 -18.14 9.69 -21.74
N LEU A 435 -16.87 9.46 -21.44
CA LEU A 435 -15.73 10.01 -22.18
C LEU A 435 -15.82 11.55 -22.26
N THR A 436 -15.79 12.17 -21.09
CA THR A 436 -15.85 13.63 -20.96
C THR A 436 -14.62 14.14 -20.23
N TRP A 437 -14.01 15.18 -20.77
CA TRP A 437 -12.98 15.94 -20.08
C TRP A 437 -13.63 17.06 -19.28
N TYR A 438 -13.28 17.18 -18.01
CA TYR A 438 -13.69 18.27 -17.13
C TYR A 438 -12.50 19.14 -16.77
N ARG A 439 -12.76 20.44 -16.64
CA ARG A 439 -11.78 21.45 -16.28
C ARG A 439 -12.31 22.39 -15.20
N THR A 440 -11.46 22.70 -14.22
CA THR A 440 -11.69 23.79 -13.28
C THR A 440 -10.39 24.34 -12.70
N LEU A 441 -10.49 25.42 -11.92
CA LEU A 441 -9.39 26.07 -11.22
C LEU A 441 -9.64 26.08 -9.70
N PHE A 442 -8.58 25.88 -8.92
CA PHE A 442 -8.65 25.96 -7.46
C PHE A 442 -7.37 26.51 -6.82
N ASP A 443 -7.50 27.12 -5.64
CA ASP A 443 -6.36 27.58 -4.84
C ASP A 443 -5.86 26.46 -3.94
N ALA A 444 -4.55 26.44 -3.69
CA ALA A 444 -3.98 25.41 -2.82
C ALA A 444 -4.50 25.55 -1.38
N PRO A 445 -4.82 24.42 -0.70
CA PRO A 445 -5.14 24.44 0.73
C PRO A 445 -4.07 25.12 1.56
N ALA A 446 -4.44 25.77 2.66
CA ALA A 446 -3.47 26.32 3.60
C ALA A 446 -2.63 25.21 4.29
N GLY A 447 -1.59 25.62 5.00
CA GLY A 447 -0.77 24.71 5.83
C GLY A 447 0.19 23.81 5.05
N LYS A 448 0.65 22.74 5.73
CA LYS A 448 1.65 21.79 5.22
C LYS A 448 1.17 20.34 5.18
N ASP A 449 -0.07 20.11 5.61
CA ASP A 449 -0.66 18.77 5.63
C ASP A 449 -0.76 18.21 4.19
N PRO A 450 -0.54 16.90 3.98
CA PRO A 450 -0.75 16.27 2.68
C PRO A 450 -2.13 16.60 2.08
N VAL A 451 -2.21 16.69 0.75
CA VAL A 451 -3.42 17.06 0.02
C VAL A 451 -3.90 15.86 -0.77
N THR A 452 -5.23 15.69 -0.86
CA THR A 452 -5.85 14.67 -1.69
C THR A 452 -7.00 15.25 -2.49
N LEU A 453 -7.23 14.69 -3.67
CA LEU A 453 -8.45 14.88 -4.44
C LEU A 453 -9.44 13.78 -4.07
N ASN A 454 -10.61 14.15 -3.55
CA ASN A 454 -11.71 13.22 -3.31
C ASN A 454 -12.55 13.09 -4.58
N LEU A 455 -12.56 11.88 -5.15
CA LEU A 455 -13.25 11.54 -6.38
C LEU A 455 -14.41 10.56 -6.15
N GLU A 456 -14.91 10.44 -4.91
CA GLU A 456 -16.02 9.54 -4.55
C GLU A 456 -17.27 9.70 -5.44
N SER A 457 -17.51 10.89 -5.99
CA SER A 457 -18.63 11.18 -6.89
C SER A 457 -18.38 10.84 -8.36
N MET A 458 -17.22 10.28 -8.70
CA MET A 458 -16.78 10.01 -10.07
C MET A 458 -16.84 8.51 -10.40
N GLY A 459 -16.60 8.15 -11.66
CA GLY A 459 -16.62 6.77 -12.14
C GLY A 459 -15.20 6.20 -12.26
N LYS A 460 -14.65 6.31 -13.47
CA LYS A 460 -13.31 5.82 -13.82
C LYS A 460 -12.60 6.85 -14.68
N GLY A 461 -11.30 6.99 -14.54
CA GLY A 461 -10.55 7.89 -15.39
C GLY A 461 -9.12 8.14 -14.96
N GLU A 462 -8.63 9.32 -15.32
CA GLU A 462 -7.34 9.87 -14.90
C GLU A 462 -7.50 11.36 -14.58
N ALA A 463 -6.71 11.85 -13.62
CA ALA A 463 -6.74 13.25 -13.20
C ALA A 463 -5.36 13.87 -13.29
N TRP A 464 -5.32 15.17 -13.61
CA TRP A 464 -4.11 15.96 -13.72
C TRP A 464 -4.24 17.26 -12.93
N ILE A 465 -3.15 17.66 -12.30
CA ILE A 465 -3.01 18.95 -11.64
C ILE A 465 -1.83 19.68 -12.26
N ASN A 466 -2.07 20.84 -12.86
CA ASN A 466 -1.07 21.64 -13.55
C ASN A 466 -0.26 20.82 -14.60
N GLY A 467 -0.95 19.96 -15.36
CA GLY A 467 -0.33 19.07 -16.35
C GLY A 467 0.37 17.83 -15.79
N GLN A 468 0.47 17.68 -14.46
CA GLN A 468 1.03 16.50 -13.83
C GLN A 468 -0.07 15.49 -13.53
N SER A 469 0.05 14.26 -14.04
CA SER A 469 -0.90 13.20 -13.73
C SER A 469 -0.78 12.79 -12.27
N ILE A 470 -1.90 12.80 -11.55
CA ILE A 470 -1.98 12.25 -10.19
C ILE A 470 -2.38 10.76 -10.19
N GLY A 471 -2.50 10.17 -11.38
CA GLY A 471 -2.80 8.75 -11.58
C GLY A 471 -4.25 8.48 -11.93
N ARG A 472 -4.52 7.19 -12.18
CA ARG A 472 -5.87 6.70 -12.51
C ARG A 472 -6.79 6.77 -11.29
N TYR A 473 -8.08 6.84 -11.54
CA TYR A 473 -9.10 6.56 -10.54
C TYR A 473 -10.11 5.54 -11.08
N TRP A 474 -10.67 4.72 -10.19
CA TRP A 474 -11.72 3.78 -10.53
C TRP A 474 -12.60 3.51 -9.31
N VAL A 475 -13.49 4.45 -9.06
CA VAL A 475 -14.34 4.51 -7.87
C VAL A 475 -15.57 3.62 -8.05
N SER A 476 -16.07 3.50 -9.27
CA SER A 476 -17.18 2.61 -9.63
C SER A 476 -16.85 1.11 -9.47
N PHE A 477 -15.57 0.73 -9.41
CA PHE A 477 -15.16 -0.64 -9.16
C PHE A 477 -15.18 -0.95 -7.65
N LEU A 478 -16.32 -1.49 -7.22
CA LEU A 478 -16.59 -1.79 -5.81
C LEU A 478 -15.93 -3.11 -5.37
N THR A 479 -15.54 -3.10 -4.09
CA THR A 479 -15.15 -4.28 -3.32
C THR A 479 -16.33 -5.23 -3.09
N PRO A 480 -16.10 -6.47 -2.60
CA PRO A 480 -17.17 -7.35 -2.15
C PRO A 480 -18.09 -6.76 -1.07
N LYS A 481 -17.65 -5.71 -0.36
CA LYS A 481 -18.46 -4.98 0.64
C LYS A 481 -19.32 -3.86 0.03
N GLY A 482 -19.26 -3.66 -1.29
CA GLY A 482 -20.02 -2.61 -1.97
C GLY A 482 -19.47 -1.20 -1.79
N ILE A 483 -18.20 -1.06 -1.41
CA ILE A 483 -17.51 0.24 -1.29
C ILE A 483 -16.34 0.34 -2.28
N PRO A 484 -15.97 1.54 -2.75
CA PRO A 484 -14.80 1.72 -3.61
C PRO A 484 -13.49 1.33 -2.92
N SER A 485 -12.55 0.71 -3.64
CA SER A 485 -11.21 0.42 -3.10
C SER A 485 -10.39 1.68 -2.81
N GLN A 486 -10.63 2.78 -3.55
CA GLN A 486 -9.96 4.06 -3.37
C GLN A 486 -10.87 5.22 -3.81
N THR A 487 -11.12 6.18 -2.91
CA THR A 487 -11.87 7.41 -3.21
C THR A 487 -11.01 8.67 -3.19
N ARG A 488 -9.88 8.64 -2.46
CA ARG A 488 -8.97 9.77 -2.31
C ARG A 488 -7.66 9.50 -3.02
N TYR A 489 -7.21 10.48 -3.80
CA TYR A 489 -6.06 10.37 -4.68
C TYR A 489 -5.03 11.42 -4.27
N ASN A 490 -3.79 10.99 -4.01
CA ASN A 490 -2.73 11.84 -3.48
C ASN A 490 -2.38 12.98 -4.44
N VAL A 491 -2.30 14.20 -3.91
CA VAL A 491 -1.85 15.39 -4.62
C VAL A 491 -0.58 15.89 -3.94
N PRO A 492 0.60 15.65 -4.53
CA PRO A 492 1.84 16.20 -4.00
C PRO A 492 1.73 17.71 -3.87
N ARG A 493 2.04 18.24 -2.67
CA ARG A 493 2.09 19.68 -2.42
C ARG A 493 2.99 20.41 -3.42
N SER A 494 4.04 19.75 -3.93
CA SER A 494 4.95 20.27 -4.95
C SER A 494 4.33 20.42 -6.34
N PHE A 495 3.18 19.79 -6.61
CA PHE A 495 2.43 20.01 -7.86
C PHE A 495 1.58 21.29 -7.81
N LEU A 496 1.40 21.87 -6.63
CA LEU A 496 0.50 23.00 -6.41
C LEU A 496 1.24 24.34 -6.47
N LYS A 497 0.66 25.28 -7.23
CA LYS A 497 0.86 26.72 -7.14
C LYS A 497 -0.01 27.28 -6.00
N ARG A 498 0.25 28.51 -5.56
CA ARG A 498 -0.54 29.14 -4.49
C ARG A 498 -2.01 29.33 -4.88
N THR A 499 -2.26 29.82 -6.09
CA THR A 499 -3.59 30.05 -6.65
C THR A 499 -3.67 29.46 -8.06
N ASP A 500 -4.90 29.36 -8.58
CA ASP A 500 -5.17 29.05 -9.99
C ASP A 500 -4.52 27.73 -10.48
N ASN A 501 -4.61 26.70 -9.63
CA ASN A 501 -4.21 25.36 -10.02
C ASN A 501 -5.22 24.78 -11.01
N LEU A 502 -4.72 24.35 -12.18
CA LEU A 502 -5.53 23.71 -13.20
C LEU A 502 -5.79 22.25 -12.82
N LEU A 503 -7.06 21.91 -12.59
CA LEU A 503 -7.54 20.54 -12.45
C LEU A 503 -8.18 20.10 -13.77
N ILE A 504 -7.66 19.03 -14.37
CA ILE A 504 -8.24 18.37 -15.53
C ILE A 504 -8.56 16.93 -15.17
N ILE A 505 -9.73 16.46 -15.56
CA ILE A 505 -10.19 15.08 -15.31
C ILE A 505 -10.70 14.51 -16.63
N LEU A 506 -10.21 13.33 -17.00
CA LEU A 506 -10.85 12.48 -18.00
C LEU A 506 -11.81 11.55 -17.25
N GLU A 507 -13.12 11.70 -17.44
CA GLU A 507 -14.12 10.76 -16.94
C GLU A 507 -14.52 9.79 -18.07
N GLU A 508 -14.09 8.54 -17.92
CA GLU A 508 -14.34 7.43 -18.84
C GLU A 508 -15.76 6.87 -18.72
N GLU A 509 -16.31 6.87 -17.52
CA GLU A 509 -17.63 6.34 -17.21
C GLU A 509 -18.59 7.49 -16.87
N ASN A 510 -19.41 7.35 -15.83
CA ASN A 510 -20.31 8.38 -15.36
C ASN A 510 -19.73 8.98 -14.09
N GLY A 511 -19.66 10.30 -14.01
CA GLY A 511 -19.19 11.02 -12.83
C GLY A 511 -19.94 12.32 -12.62
N TYR A 512 -19.92 12.80 -11.38
CA TYR A 512 -20.51 14.06 -10.96
C TYR A 512 -19.42 15.01 -10.42
N PRO A 513 -18.86 15.89 -11.26
CA PRO A 513 -17.73 16.77 -10.89
C PRO A 513 -18.00 17.70 -9.72
N LEU A 514 -19.26 18.12 -9.51
CA LEU A 514 -19.61 19.02 -8.40
C LEU A 514 -19.52 18.34 -7.02
N GLY A 515 -19.41 17.01 -6.97
CA GLY A 515 -19.15 16.26 -5.74
C GLY A 515 -17.66 16.20 -5.35
N ILE A 516 -16.76 16.68 -6.22
CA ILE A 516 -15.32 16.63 -5.98
C ILE A 516 -14.91 17.63 -4.90
N SER A 517 -14.00 17.21 -4.03
CA SER A 517 -13.38 18.09 -3.04
C SER A 517 -11.85 17.96 -2.99
N ILE A 518 -11.22 19.07 -2.63
CA ILE A 518 -9.83 19.10 -2.19
C ILE A 518 -9.82 18.93 -0.68
N ASP A 519 -9.21 17.83 -0.25
CA ASP A 519 -9.11 17.42 1.13
C ASP A 519 -7.65 17.53 1.61
N THR A 520 -7.47 17.65 2.92
CA THR A 520 -6.17 17.55 3.59
C THR A 520 -6.17 16.37 4.55
N ILE A 521 -5.02 15.72 4.68
CA ILE A 521 -4.83 14.54 5.51
C ILE A 521 -3.95 14.90 6.69
N SER A 522 -4.39 14.59 7.92
CA SER A 522 -3.58 14.85 9.11
C SER A 522 -3.79 13.78 10.18
N ILE A 523 -2.90 13.74 11.17
CA ILE A 523 -3.12 12.96 12.39
C ILE A 523 -3.73 13.90 13.44
N THR A 524 -4.99 13.66 13.80
CA THR A 524 -5.73 14.50 14.76
C THR A 524 -5.91 13.84 16.12
N LYS A 525 -5.66 12.53 16.24
CA LYS A 525 -5.71 11.82 17.51
C LYS A 525 -4.50 10.93 17.70
N VAL A 526 -4.04 10.86 18.95
CA VAL A 526 -2.99 9.95 19.40
C VAL A 526 -3.44 9.28 20.68
N CYS A 527 -3.20 7.98 20.78
CA CYS A 527 -3.63 7.20 21.93
C CYS A 527 -2.51 6.31 22.44
N GLY A 528 -2.43 6.11 23.75
CA GLY A 528 -1.46 5.21 24.37
C GLY A 528 -2.15 4.28 25.35
N HIS A 529 -1.85 2.98 25.24
CA HIS A 529 -2.43 1.93 26.06
C HIS A 529 -1.29 1.06 26.61
N VAL A 530 -0.91 1.26 27.87
CA VAL A 530 0.27 0.59 28.46
C VAL A 530 -0.05 0.11 29.88
N SER A 531 0.23 -1.17 30.14
CA SER A 531 0.08 -1.81 31.45
C SER A 531 1.39 -1.89 32.24
N GLU A 532 1.29 -2.18 33.54
CA GLU A 532 2.42 -2.46 34.42
C GLU A 532 3.24 -3.69 33.98
N SER A 533 2.64 -4.60 33.20
CA SER A 533 3.31 -5.79 32.65
C SER A 533 4.05 -5.53 31.32
N HIS A 534 3.91 -4.33 30.74
CA HIS A 534 4.71 -3.91 29.59
C HIS A 534 6.17 -3.64 29.99
N LEU A 535 7.03 -3.49 28.99
CA LEU A 535 8.44 -3.14 29.20
C LEU A 535 8.61 -1.62 29.20
N PRO A 536 9.65 -1.08 29.88
CA PRO A 536 10.03 0.32 29.69
C PRO A 536 10.48 0.56 28.24
N PRO A 537 10.39 1.82 27.73
CA PRO A 537 10.90 2.15 26.40
C PRO A 537 12.36 1.74 26.22
N VAL A 538 12.73 1.24 25.04
CA VAL A 538 14.05 0.61 24.81
C VAL A 538 15.18 1.61 25.04
N ILE A 539 14.97 2.90 24.76
CA ILE A 539 15.97 3.95 25.03
C ILE A 539 16.38 4.05 26.51
N SER A 540 15.55 3.61 27.45
CA SER A 540 15.90 3.59 28.88
C SER A 540 17.11 2.68 29.20
N TRP A 541 17.46 1.78 28.28
CA TRP A 541 18.66 0.94 28.35
C TRP A 541 19.96 1.71 28.08
N GLN A 542 19.94 2.84 27.37
CA GLN A 542 21.17 3.62 27.10
C GLN A 542 21.84 4.15 28.38
N GLY A 543 21.07 4.33 29.47
CA GLY A 543 21.58 4.82 30.74
C GLY A 543 22.39 3.79 31.56
N GLN A 544 22.45 2.52 31.16
CA GLN A 544 23.15 1.47 31.91
C GLN A 544 24.67 1.47 31.72
N ASN A 545 25.19 2.00 30.60
CA ASN A 545 26.63 1.97 30.30
C ASN A 545 27.43 3.13 30.94
N LYS A 546 26.81 4.01 31.75
CA LYS A 546 27.47 5.22 32.27
C LYS A 546 27.58 5.34 33.80
N THR A 547 27.12 4.37 34.59
CA THR A 547 27.28 4.45 36.05
C THR A 547 27.56 3.09 36.66
N GLU A 548 28.85 2.81 36.88
CA GLU A 548 29.30 1.95 37.96
C GLU A 548 29.05 2.61 39.32
N HIS A 549 28.87 1.76 40.34
CA HIS A 549 28.90 2.06 41.78
C HIS A 549 27.88 3.08 42.31
N ASN A 550 26.62 2.65 42.47
CA ASN A 550 25.91 2.85 43.75
C ASN A 550 24.61 2.03 43.82
N ASN A 551 24.63 0.99 44.64
CA ASN A 551 23.44 0.25 45.07
C ASN A 551 22.57 1.16 45.95
N SER A 552 21.33 1.43 45.51
CA SER A 552 20.11 1.68 46.34
C SER A 552 19.12 2.74 45.81
N LYS A 553 19.36 3.46 44.71
CA LYS A 553 18.34 4.36 44.14
C LYS A 553 17.53 3.66 43.04
N LYS A 554 16.25 3.37 43.32
CA LYS A 554 15.28 2.86 42.33
C LYS A 554 15.29 3.74 41.07
N HIS A 555 15.86 3.25 39.97
CA HIS A 555 15.95 4.00 38.72
C HIS A 555 14.55 4.29 38.16
N HIS A 556 14.12 5.56 38.26
CA HIS A 556 12.85 6.06 37.71
C HIS A 556 12.72 5.88 36.18
N GLY A 557 13.81 5.56 35.48
CA GLY A 557 13.85 5.28 34.04
C GLY A 557 13.28 3.92 33.60
N ARG A 558 13.16 2.94 34.51
CA ARG A 558 12.86 1.52 34.20
C ARG A 558 11.38 1.13 34.25
N ARG A 559 10.46 2.10 34.24
CA ARG A 559 9.02 1.81 34.32
C ARG A 559 8.37 1.85 32.94
N PRO A 560 7.30 1.08 32.70
CA PRO A 560 6.45 1.25 31.53
C PRO A 560 5.91 2.68 31.47
N LYS A 561 5.81 3.22 30.26
CA LYS A 561 5.43 4.62 30.03
C LYS A 561 4.49 4.70 28.85
N VAL A 562 3.44 5.50 28.99
CA VAL A 562 2.68 6.02 27.86
C VAL A 562 3.47 7.19 27.28
N GLN A 563 3.78 7.13 25.99
CA GLN A 563 4.41 8.22 25.24
C GLN A 563 3.45 8.68 24.16
N LEU A 564 3.07 9.95 24.20
CA LEU A 564 2.20 10.56 23.19
C LEU A 564 2.98 11.64 22.44
N GLN A 565 2.87 11.64 21.12
CA GLN A 565 3.54 12.55 20.22
C GLN A 565 2.59 12.96 19.10
N CYS A 566 2.24 14.24 19.07
CA CYS A 566 1.52 14.86 17.96
C CYS A 566 2.47 15.12 16.76
N PRO A 567 1.90 15.26 15.55
CA PRO A 567 2.65 15.65 14.35
C PRO A 567 3.46 16.94 14.54
N PRO A 568 4.51 17.16 13.72
CA PRO A 568 5.19 18.46 13.67
C PRO A 568 4.21 19.62 13.49
N GLY A 569 4.36 20.68 14.30
CA GLY A 569 3.52 21.89 14.24
C GLY A 569 2.20 21.81 15.01
N ARG A 570 1.84 20.66 15.59
CA ARG A 570 0.64 20.49 16.42
C ARG A 570 0.99 20.14 17.85
N ASN A 571 0.13 20.54 18.79
CA ASN A 571 0.25 20.21 20.20
C ASN A 571 -0.94 19.39 20.66
N ILE A 572 -0.79 18.69 21.78
CA ILE A 572 -1.92 18.07 22.46
C ILE A 572 -2.81 19.19 22.97
N SER A 573 -3.99 19.34 22.36
CA SER A 573 -4.93 20.42 22.66
C SER A 573 -6.05 20.01 23.57
N ARG A 574 -6.35 18.70 23.66
CA ARG A 574 -7.37 18.15 24.55
C ARG A 574 -7.06 16.70 24.91
N ILE A 575 -7.35 16.32 26.15
CA ILE A 575 -7.42 14.92 26.56
C ILE A 575 -8.86 14.46 26.40
N LEU A 576 -9.09 13.50 25.50
CA LEU A 576 -10.42 12.96 25.20
C LEU A 576 -10.81 11.89 26.22
N PHE A 577 -9.84 11.10 26.67
CA PHE A 577 -10.03 10.04 27.66
C PHE A 577 -8.73 9.80 28.44
N ALA A 578 -8.85 9.51 29.73
CA ALA A 578 -7.73 9.06 30.54
C ALA A 578 -8.22 8.14 31.67
N SER A 579 -7.65 6.94 31.77
CA SER A 579 -7.94 6.01 32.86
C SER A 579 -6.69 5.25 33.28
N TYR A 580 -6.30 5.40 34.55
CA TYR A 580 -5.33 4.57 35.24
C TYR A 580 -6.06 3.60 36.18
N GLY A 581 -5.94 2.31 35.92
CA GLY A 581 -6.76 1.30 36.59
C GLY A 581 -6.82 0.02 35.78
N ASN A 582 -8.03 -0.48 35.49
CA ASN A 582 -8.25 -1.58 34.57
C ASN A 582 -9.20 -1.19 33.41
N PRO A 583 -8.90 -0.10 32.66
CA PRO A 583 -9.76 0.29 31.54
C PRO A 583 -10.05 -0.89 30.62
N THR A 584 -11.29 -0.97 30.15
CA THR A 584 -11.73 -1.96 29.17
C THR A 584 -11.77 -1.31 27.79
N GLY A 585 -11.58 -2.13 26.75
CA GLY A 585 -11.48 -1.65 25.37
C GLY A 585 -10.05 -1.28 24.96
N ASP A 586 -9.93 -0.45 23.94
CA ASP A 586 -8.69 -0.09 23.27
C ASP A 586 -8.66 1.40 22.91
N CYS A 587 -7.84 1.80 21.93
CA CYS A 587 -7.73 3.17 21.45
C CYS A 587 -8.87 3.61 20.50
N GLU A 588 -9.79 2.72 20.16
CA GLU A 588 -10.99 3.02 19.35
C GLU A 588 -12.23 3.08 20.24
N ASN A 589 -12.35 2.18 21.22
CA ASN A 589 -13.51 2.05 22.10
C ASN A 589 -13.11 2.09 23.58
N ASN A 590 -12.72 3.27 24.05
CA ASN A 590 -12.16 3.45 25.39
C ASN A 590 -13.28 3.43 26.46
N VAL A 591 -13.16 2.57 27.48
CA VAL A 591 -14.13 2.47 28.57
C VAL A 591 -13.43 2.48 29.93
N ILE A 592 -13.99 3.23 30.89
CA ILE A 592 -13.53 3.18 32.29
C ILE A 592 -13.91 1.82 32.87
N GLY A 593 -12.93 1.08 33.38
CA GLY A 593 -13.14 -0.21 34.01
C GLY A 593 -13.65 -0.10 35.46
N SER A 594 -13.79 -1.26 36.11
CA SER A 594 -14.25 -1.35 37.51
C SER A 594 -13.27 -0.76 38.53
N CYS A 595 -12.02 -0.56 38.14
CA CYS A 595 -10.97 0.11 38.89
C CYS A 595 -10.45 1.30 38.09
N HIS A 596 -10.46 2.47 38.72
CA HIS A 596 -10.06 3.72 38.11
C HIS A 596 -9.57 4.71 39.17
N SER A 597 -8.45 5.39 38.92
CA SER A 597 -8.03 6.52 39.73
C SER A 597 -8.72 7.80 39.26
N PHE A 598 -9.50 8.45 40.13
CA PHE A 598 -10.16 9.73 39.84
C PHE A 598 -9.19 10.86 39.48
N THR A 599 -7.89 10.72 39.78
CA THR A 599 -6.85 11.69 39.40
C THR A 599 -6.29 11.46 37.99
N SER A 600 -6.77 10.43 37.26
CA SER A 600 -6.26 10.06 35.93
C SER A 600 -6.28 11.26 34.97
N LEU A 601 -7.45 11.85 34.75
CA LEU A 601 -7.60 12.97 33.82
C LEU A 601 -6.76 14.20 34.22
N PRO A 602 -6.88 14.75 35.46
CA PRO A 602 -6.06 15.89 35.89
C PRO A 602 -4.55 15.65 35.75
N THR A 603 -4.08 14.43 36.10
CA THR A 603 -2.66 14.07 36.02
C THR A 603 -2.16 14.08 34.57
N ILE A 604 -2.98 13.61 33.63
CA ILE A 604 -2.62 13.60 32.21
C ILE A 604 -2.71 15.01 31.63
N GLU A 605 -3.74 15.79 31.97
CA GLU A 605 -3.89 17.17 31.52
C GLU A 605 -2.67 18.02 31.93
N GLU A 606 -2.26 17.93 33.20
CA GLU A 606 -1.05 18.59 33.71
C GLU A 606 0.21 18.16 32.96
N ALA A 607 0.31 16.87 32.61
CA ALA A 607 1.49 16.33 31.96
C ALA A 607 1.57 16.68 30.47
N CYS A 608 0.44 16.72 29.75
CA CYS A 608 0.40 16.66 28.29
C CYS A 608 -0.16 17.91 27.60
N MET A 609 -1.08 18.64 28.22
CA MET A 609 -1.76 19.76 27.55
C MET A 609 -0.77 20.83 27.09
N GLY A 610 -0.97 21.33 25.86
CA GLY A 610 -0.12 22.35 25.23
C GLY A 610 1.25 21.85 24.77
N LYS A 611 1.60 20.58 24.99
CA LYS A 611 2.89 19.99 24.57
C LYS A 611 2.70 19.14 23.32
N ARG A 612 3.69 19.16 22.45
CA ARG A 612 3.74 18.23 21.30
C ARG A 612 4.02 16.79 21.72
N ILE A 613 4.88 16.62 22.72
CA ILE A 613 5.30 15.31 23.24
C ILE A 613 5.10 15.32 24.75
N CYS A 614 4.51 14.25 25.28
CA CYS A 614 4.48 13.98 26.71
C CYS A 614 4.78 12.51 26.99
N THR A 615 5.22 12.24 28.22
CA THR A 615 5.57 10.89 28.67
C THR A 615 5.12 10.71 30.11
N ILE A 616 4.33 9.68 30.35
CA ILE A 616 3.69 9.42 31.64
C ILE A 616 4.08 8.02 32.11
N PRO A 617 4.72 7.87 33.28
CA PRO A 617 5.01 6.55 33.83
C PRO A 617 3.73 5.88 34.31
N VAL A 618 3.58 4.59 34.00
CA VAL A 618 2.54 3.72 34.57
C VAL A 618 2.96 3.39 36.00
N TRP A 619 2.47 4.19 36.95
CA TRP A 619 2.83 4.06 38.36
C TRP A 619 1.82 4.71 39.30
N SER A 620 1.34 3.94 40.27
CA SER A 620 0.29 4.37 41.20
C SER A 620 0.58 5.66 41.96
N LYS A 621 1.85 5.94 42.34
CA LYS A 621 2.17 7.21 43.03
C LYS A 621 2.01 8.44 42.13
N LYS A 622 2.10 8.29 40.81
CA LYS A 622 1.86 9.41 39.88
C LYS A 622 0.37 9.76 39.82
N PHE A 623 -0.51 8.82 40.17
CA PHE A 623 -1.96 8.95 40.17
C PHE A 623 -2.53 8.95 41.61
N GLY A 624 -1.78 9.53 42.55
CA GLY A 624 -2.10 9.59 43.97
C GLY A 624 -1.67 8.33 44.73
N ASN A 625 -2.43 7.25 44.59
CA ASN A 625 -2.20 5.95 45.25
C ASN A 625 -2.66 4.81 44.34
N ASP A 626 -2.51 3.56 44.79
CA ASP A 626 -3.06 2.40 44.09
C ASP A 626 -4.60 2.41 44.18
N PRO A 627 -5.34 2.60 43.06
CA PRO A 627 -6.80 2.65 43.09
C PRO A 627 -7.44 1.27 43.39
N CYS A 628 -6.72 0.16 43.22
CA CYS A 628 -7.23 -1.18 43.49
C CYS A 628 -6.08 -2.19 43.71
N PRO A 629 -5.57 -2.34 44.95
CA PRO A 629 -4.48 -3.26 45.26
C PRO A 629 -4.72 -4.68 44.76
N GLY A 630 -3.68 -5.32 44.20
CA GLY A 630 -3.75 -6.70 43.68
C GLY A 630 -4.26 -6.84 42.24
N ILE A 631 -4.81 -5.78 41.64
CA ILE A 631 -5.19 -5.77 40.22
C ILE A 631 -4.08 -5.12 39.39
N PRO A 632 -3.57 -5.74 38.32
CA PRO A 632 -2.59 -5.10 37.44
C PRO A 632 -3.12 -3.79 36.85
N LYS A 633 -2.32 -2.73 36.88
CA LYS A 633 -2.74 -1.41 36.38
C LYS A 633 -2.38 -1.21 34.92
N THR A 634 -3.26 -0.49 34.25
CA THR A 634 -3.11 -0.05 32.86
C THR A 634 -3.48 1.42 32.78
N LEU A 635 -2.67 2.15 32.02
CA LEU A 635 -2.92 3.53 31.63
C LEU A 635 -3.38 3.55 30.17
N LEU A 636 -4.62 3.99 29.96
CA LEU A 636 -5.18 4.28 28.64
C LEU A 636 -5.41 5.79 28.54
N VAL A 637 -4.84 6.42 27.51
CA VAL A 637 -4.98 7.85 27.24
C VAL A 637 -5.29 8.05 25.77
N ASP A 638 -6.33 8.82 25.47
CA ASP A 638 -6.64 9.31 24.11
C ASP A 638 -6.63 10.84 24.12
N ALA A 639 -5.95 11.42 23.15
CA ALA A 639 -5.65 12.84 23.09
C ALA A 639 -5.81 13.39 21.67
N GLN A 640 -6.33 14.61 21.58
CA GLN A 640 -6.50 15.35 20.35
C GLN A 640 -5.26 16.21 20.06
N CYS A 641 -4.84 16.23 18.79
CA CYS A 641 -3.75 17.03 18.25
C CYS A 641 -4.31 18.10 17.29
N THR A 642 -4.05 19.38 17.59
CA THR A 642 -4.40 20.50 16.71
C THR A 642 -3.24 21.47 16.56
#